data_AF-A0A3M2DUT8-F1
#
_entry.id   AF-A0A3M2DUT8-F1
#
_cell.length_a   1.000
_cell.length_b   1.000
_cell.length_c   1.000
_cell.angle_alpha   90.00
_cell.angle_beta   90.00
_cell.angle_gamma   90.00
#
_symmetry.space_group_name_H-M   'P 1'
#
loop_
_entity.id
_entity.type
_entity.pdbx_description
1 polymer ?
#
loop_
_entity_poly.entity_id
_entity_poly.type
_entity_poly.pdbx_seq_one_letter_code
_entity_poly.pdbx_strand_id
1 'polypeptide(L)'
;MKLFHAVFIPIALQVGAGCLSPEVALDGESLGDEAEASTVAPSSSQLATLYTWYSPSRRDYFTTTQAAWAGSPGDTRSPDYQFVRVEGRVWRPDGPQPLDTTPLYLWWNGARRDNVLVAGTSSDGWLTRAGYRRVRLEGYAADTPLAGTVALDFVYSSDDYAATADPTWDEAGYRRWRTLGYIFPPGFWMETTPEPEAFGYNRNPVEGTRPLLVIVRTASAIVPATSQGAAFYRQLVFGPGPKTIPGFFRANSYGKFTFAQAGVVQVVTPTANDASAIQAAAAAGFAFDRYDRNGDGTVTSDELTVVVVNKDGQGCGQTRPVSCVRPAGASANVCLSSVSFVGELANLTTIAHEIAHQLTMWDIYGPGARWNAAASTAAATCTGSNDTRSFQFDAWHKMHWGWIRPRVVAIGQPATVETLYTPGAFGTYGYEGKRPVILFDPARGTREFFVLEARSTDGAYDSDVADDGMAVWLVNLKADLSPADIRFQADSDPAIEHIFGVRLFHGPDRDGNTGPRAGTGRFFRPGDGALALRWSDGTTAVDAVAFAWQGASRTVGFVQIGGDATFRARIDAPRLVATRGAPLYIPGVFGLEGARVVELADAASLGGTLAVRQWLPEGGITVDIPAGLAPGDYTLRVRGAGAGTESNRAEVHVR
;
A
#
# COMPACT_ATOMS: atom_id res chain seq x y z
N MET A 1 2.55 74.47 -14.96
CA MET A 1 1.80 74.82 -13.74
C MET A 1 1.06 73.56 -13.30
N LYS A 2 1.59 72.89 -12.26
CA LYS A 2 0.99 71.90 -11.31
C LYS A 2 0.13 70.72 -11.85
N LEU A 3 0.25 69.46 -11.42
CA LEU A 3 1.18 68.69 -10.56
C LEU A 3 0.67 67.24 -10.61
N PHE A 4 1.51 66.26 -10.95
CA PHE A 4 1.29 64.83 -10.65
C PHE A 4 2.19 64.48 -9.45
N HIS A 5 1.62 63.90 -8.40
CA HIS A 5 2.36 63.36 -7.25
C HIS A 5 2.66 61.87 -7.49
N ALA A 6 3.94 61.51 -7.49
CA ALA A 6 4.42 60.16 -7.21
C ALA A 6 5.28 60.26 -5.95
N VAL A 7 4.94 59.46 -4.94
CA VAL A 7 5.64 59.37 -3.66
C VAL A 7 6.59 58.17 -3.74
N PHE A 8 7.89 58.45 -3.64
CA PHE A 8 8.95 57.48 -3.33
C PHE A 8 9.27 57.57 -1.84
N ILE A 9 9.40 56.43 -1.16
CA ILE A 9 10.03 56.31 0.17
C ILE A 9 11.09 55.20 0.08
N PRO A 10 12.31 55.39 0.63
CA PRO A 10 13.48 54.57 0.35
C PRO A 10 13.72 53.46 1.38
N ILE A 11 14.37 52.37 0.95
CA ILE A 11 14.99 51.36 1.80
C ILE A 11 16.47 51.70 1.95
N ALA A 12 16.93 51.86 3.20
CA ALA A 12 18.33 52.01 3.56
C ALA A 12 19.01 50.64 3.60
N LEU A 13 20.14 50.49 2.89
CA LEU A 13 21.09 49.40 3.08
C LEU A 13 22.44 50.00 3.47
N GLN A 14 22.92 49.61 4.64
CA GLN A 14 24.13 50.13 5.27
C GLN A 14 25.35 49.35 4.79
N VAL A 15 26.33 50.09 4.27
CA VAL A 15 27.61 49.59 3.75
C VAL A 15 28.62 49.56 4.88
N GLY A 16 29.33 48.43 5.04
CA GLY A 16 30.48 48.29 5.93
C GLY A 16 31.62 47.61 5.18
N ALA A 17 32.69 48.36 4.92
CA ALA A 17 33.91 47.94 4.25
C ALA A 17 34.79 47.07 5.17
N GLY A 18 35.54 46.15 4.57
CA GLY A 18 36.61 45.40 5.24
C GLY A 18 37.43 44.57 4.26
N CYS A 19 38.60 45.11 3.87
CA CYS A 19 39.64 44.43 3.11
C CYS A 19 40.20 43.20 3.85
N LEU A 20 40.59 42.17 3.11
CA LEU A 20 41.91 41.52 3.09
C LEU A 20 41.83 40.21 2.27
N SER A 21 42.63 40.13 1.21
CA SER A 21 42.91 38.93 0.42
C SER A 21 43.90 38.02 1.16
N PRO A 22 43.87 36.71 0.86
CA PRO A 22 45.11 36.13 0.35
C PRO A 22 44.89 35.32 -0.94
N GLU A 23 45.91 35.37 -1.78
CA GLU A 23 46.11 34.52 -2.95
C GLU A 23 45.96 33.03 -2.58
N VAL A 24 45.13 32.32 -3.35
CA VAL A 24 45.15 30.86 -3.41
C VAL A 24 45.35 30.49 -4.88
N ALA A 25 46.43 29.74 -5.10
CA ALA A 25 46.84 29.18 -6.38
C ALA A 25 45.72 28.31 -6.97
N LEU A 26 45.43 28.53 -8.26
CA LEU A 26 44.61 27.63 -9.07
C LEU A 26 45.51 26.50 -9.58
N ASP A 27 45.61 25.43 -8.82
CA ASP A 27 46.03 24.14 -9.36
C ASP A 27 44.83 23.52 -10.08
N GLY A 28 45.01 23.27 -11.37
CA GLY A 28 44.02 22.63 -12.22
C GLY A 28 43.89 21.16 -11.89
N GLU A 29 42.86 20.80 -11.14
CA GLU A 29 42.33 19.44 -11.14
C GLU A 29 41.13 19.35 -12.08
N SER A 30 41.34 18.56 -13.14
CA SER A 30 40.32 18.04 -14.04
C SER A 30 39.29 17.24 -13.22
N LEU A 31 38.13 17.84 -12.94
CA LEU A 31 36.94 17.10 -12.53
C LEU A 31 36.49 16.23 -13.72
N GLY A 32 36.94 14.98 -13.73
CA GLY A 32 36.30 13.93 -14.49
C GLY A 32 34.95 13.66 -13.87
N ASP A 33 33.89 14.16 -14.51
CA ASP A 33 32.52 13.69 -14.27
C ASP A 33 32.44 12.23 -14.72
N GLU A 34 32.87 11.29 -13.88
CA GLU A 34 32.44 9.91 -13.99
C GLU A 34 30.95 9.90 -13.63
N ALA A 35 30.11 9.95 -14.67
CA ALA A 35 28.69 9.69 -14.56
C ALA A 35 28.51 8.29 -13.94
N GLU A 36 28.21 8.24 -12.65
CA GLU A 36 27.82 6.99 -11.99
C GLU A 36 26.65 6.39 -12.78
N ALA A 37 26.90 5.24 -13.41
CA ALA A 37 25.91 4.52 -14.18
C ALA A 37 24.68 4.26 -13.31
N SER A 38 23.58 4.93 -13.65
CA SER A 38 22.33 4.86 -12.90
C SER A 38 21.82 3.41 -12.89
N THR A 39 21.88 2.77 -11.73
CA THR A 39 21.42 1.40 -11.47
C THR A 39 19.90 1.26 -11.36
N VAL A 40 19.14 2.20 -11.94
CA VAL A 40 17.68 2.20 -11.86
C VAL A 40 17.12 1.06 -12.71
N ALA A 41 16.41 0.13 -12.06
CA ALA A 41 15.74 -0.96 -12.73
C ALA A 41 14.75 -0.43 -13.79
N PRO A 42 14.65 -1.07 -14.97
CA PRO A 42 13.76 -0.61 -16.03
C PRO A 42 12.29 -0.72 -15.63
N SER A 43 11.49 0.27 -16.04
CA SER A 43 10.04 0.21 -15.94
C SER A 43 9.46 -0.85 -16.87
N SER A 44 8.27 -1.38 -16.55
CA SER A 44 7.61 -2.43 -17.35
C SER A 44 7.37 -2.01 -18.82
N SER A 45 7.11 -0.73 -19.07
CA SER A 45 6.92 -0.17 -20.40
C SER A 45 8.20 -0.19 -21.25
N GLN A 46 9.36 -0.35 -20.63
CA GLN A 46 10.65 -0.48 -21.29
C GLN A 46 11.02 -1.94 -21.60
N LEU A 47 10.19 -2.92 -21.21
CA LEU A 47 10.45 -4.35 -21.38
C LEU A 47 9.49 -5.02 -22.38
N ALA A 48 9.97 -6.05 -23.06
CA ALA A 48 9.20 -6.97 -23.89
C ALA A 48 9.37 -8.40 -23.39
N THR A 49 8.28 -9.17 -23.38
CA THR A 49 8.29 -10.59 -23.00
C THR A 49 8.91 -11.43 -24.13
N LEU A 50 9.81 -12.34 -23.77
CA LEU A 50 10.49 -13.25 -24.69
C LEU A 50 9.83 -14.64 -24.61
N TYR A 51 9.14 -15.04 -25.67
CA TYR A 51 8.38 -16.28 -25.78
C TYR A 51 9.16 -17.32 -26.59
N THR A 52 9.18 -18.58 -26.14
CA THR A 52 9.76 -19.71 -26.89
C THR A 52 8.67 -20.67 -27.35
N TRP A 53 8.79 -21.08 -28.61
CA TRP A 53 7.91 -22.00 -29.31
C TRP A 53 8.73 -23.13 -29.94
N TYR A 54 8.12 -24.29 -30.16
CA TYR A 54 8.76 -25.43 -30.83
C TYR A 54 7.88 -25.96 -31.96
N SER A 55 8.46 -26.19 -33.15
CA SER A 55 7.77 -26.82 -34.28
C SER A 55 8.27 -28.27 -34.44
N PRO A 56 7.42 -29.29 -34.21
CA PRO A 56 7.82 -30.68 -34.37
C PRO A 56 8.20 -31.05 -35.82
N SER A 57 7.49 -30.51 -36.82
CA SER A 57 7.79 -30.81 -38.23
C SER A 57 9.10 -30.18 -38.71
N ARG A 58 9.53 -29.08 -38.08
CA ARG A 58 10.80 -28.40 -38.38
C ARG A 58 11.93 -28.81 -37.44
N ARG A 59 11.60 -29.39 -36.28
CA ARG A 59 12.52 -29.62 -35.15
C ARG A 59 13.27 -28.35 -34.76
N ASP A 60 12.51 -27.26 -34.65
CA ASP A 60 13.04 -25.89 -34.57
C ASP A 60 12.49 -25.18 -33.34
N TYR A 61 13.38 -24.59 -32.54
CA TYR A 61 13.02 -23.65 -31.49
C TYR A 61 12.98 -22.22 -32.01
N PHE A 62 11.87 -21.54 -31.73
CA PHE A 62 11.63 -20.17 -32.14
C PHE A 62 11.38 -19.29 -30.92
N THR A 63 12.33 -18.40 -30.63
CA THR A 63 12.27 -17.46 -29.50
C THR A 63 12.07 -16.02 -29.99
N THR A 64 11.05 -15.31 -29.50
CA THR A 64 10.71 -13.97 -29.98
C THR A 64 10.00 -13.09 -28.95
N THR A 65 10.10 -11.77 -29.10
CA THR A 65 9.31 -10.75 -28.41
C THR A 65 8.12 -10.22 -29.19
N GLN A 66 7.85 -10.73 -30.39
CA GLN A 66 6.71 -10.25 -31.18
C GLN A 66 5.38 -10.54 -30.48
N ALA A 67 4.58 -9.49 -30.27
CA ALA A 67 3.27 -9.59 -29.62
C ALA A 67 2.30 -10.55 -30.33
N ALA A 68 2.38 -10.70 -31.67
CA ALA A 68 1.57 -11.66 -32.42
C ALA A 68 1.88 -13.14 -32.07
N TRP A 69 3.03 -13.38 -31.43
CA TRP A 69 3.49 -14.66 -30.92
C TRP A 69 3.42 -14.75 -29.39
N ALA A 70 2.68 -13.84 -28.75
CA ALA A 70 2.29 -14.06 -27.36
C ALA A 70 1.46 -15.35 -27.27
N GLY A 71 1.78 -16.17 -26.28
CA GLY A 71 1.16 -17.47 -26.09
C GLY A 71 1.16 -17.95 -24.64
N SER A 72 0.40 -19.00 -24.40
CA SER A 72 0.24 -19.70 -23.12
C SER A 72 0.31 -21.22 -23.34
N PRO A 73 0.53 -22.03 -22.27
CA PRO A 73 0.58 -23.49 -22.38
C PRO A 73 -0.63 -24.05 -23.14
N GLY A 74 -0.36 -24.84 -24.19
CA GLY A 74 -1.37 -25.42 -25.07
C GLY A 74 -1.64 -24.63 -26.37
N ASP A 75 -1.15 -23.40 -26.48
CA ASP A 75 -1.30 -22.63 -27.71
C ASP A 75 -0.50 -23.23 -28.87
N THR A 76 -1.06 -23.08 -30.07
CA THR A 76 -0.37 -23.42 -31.32
C THR A 76 -0.42 -22.28 -32.34
N ARG A 77 0.55 -22.25 -33.25
CA ARG A 77 0.66 -21.28 -34.34
C ARG A 77 1.13 -21.96 -35.62
N SER A 78 0.67 -21.44 -36.76
CA SER A 78 1.06 -21.96 -38.08
C SER A 78 2.58 -21.94 -38.27
N PRO A 79 3.18 -22.99 -38.88
CA PRO A 79 2.50 -24.18 -39.40
C PRO A 79 2.13 -25.22 -38.32
N ASP A 80 2.87 -25.31 -37.22
CA ASP A 80 2.68 -26.30 -36.14
C ASP A 80 3.51 -25.96 -34.88
N TYR A 81 3.87 -24.69 -34.69
CA TYR A 81 4.57 -24.26 -33.49
C TYR A 81 3.68 -24.45 -32.26
N GLN A 82 4.23 -25.06 -31.22
CA GLN A 82 3.61 -25.24 -29.92
C GLN A 82 4.30 -24.32 -28.92
N PHE A 83 3.51 -23.64 -28.09
CA PHE A 83 4.07 -22.78 -27.06
C PHE A 83 4.82 -23.64 -26.02
N VAL A 84 6.07 -23.26 -25.74
CA VAL A 84 6.91 -23.96 -24.77
C VAL A 84 6.86 -23.23 -23.43
N ARG A 85 7.32 -21.96 -23.42
CA ARG A 85 7.36 -21.12 -22.21
C ARG A 85 7.63 -19.65 -22.52
N VAL A 86 7.56 -18.83 -21.48
CA VAL A 86 8.21 -17.52 -21.44
C VAL A 86 9.63 -17.73 -20.91
N GLU A 87 10.64 -17.26 -21.64
CA GLU A 87 12.04 -17.27 -21.16
C GLU A 87 12.28 -16.15 -20.16
N GLY A 88 11.66 -15.00 -20.38
CA GLY A 88 11.82 -13.84 -19.53
C GLY A 88 11.39 -12.56 -20.21
N ARG A 89 12.02 -11.44 -19.85
CA ARG A 89 11.82 -10.13 -20.43
C ARG A 89 13.16 -9.47 -20.75
N VAL A 90 13.17 -8.76 -21.86
CA VAL A 90 14.31 -8.02 -22.40
C VAL A 90 13.90 -6.57 -22.58
N TRP A 91 14.85 -5.64 -22.67
CA TRP A 91 14.49 -4.28 -23.04
C TRP A 91 13.94 -4.26 -24.45
N ARG A 92 12.90 -3.45 -24.67
CA ARG A 92 12.14 -3.50 -25.93
C ARG A 92 12.99 -3.12 -27.13
N PRO A 93 12.78 -3.74 -28.30
CA PRO A 93 13.52 -3.45 -29.52
C PRO A 93 13.13 -2.09 -30.15
N ASP A 94 12.03 -1.46 -29.72
CA ASP A 94 11.57 -0.15 -30.18
C ASP A 94 12.03 1.01 -29.27
N GLY A 95 12.69 0.70 -28.15
CA GLY A 95 13.28 1.69 -27.24
C GLY A 95 14.75 1.97 -27.55
N PRO A 96 15.32 3.06 -26.98
CA PRO A 96 16.77 3.26 -27.02
C PRO A 96 17.47 2.11 -26.29
N GLN A 97 18.58 1.63 -26.87
CA GLN A 97 19.44 0.63 -26.23
C GLN A 97 19.98 1.18 -24.91
N PRO A 98 19.71 0.53 -23.76
CA PRO A 98 20.34 0.90 -22.50
C PRO A 98 21.85 0.68 -22.53
N LEU A 99 22.60 1.45 -21.72
CA LEU A 99 24.02 1.19 -21.47
C LEU A 99 24.22 -0.23 -20.92
N ASP A 100 25.35 -0.84 -21.24
CA ASP A 100 25.75 -2.19 -20.77
C ASP A 100 24.73 -3.29 -21.11
N THR A 101 24.10 -3.16 -22.28
CA THR A 101 23.24 -4.19 -22.85
C THR A 101 23.69 -4.58 -24.25
N THR A 102 23.44 -5.84 -24.61
CA THR A 102 23.71 -6.41 -25.92
C THR A 102 22.40 -6.66 -26.66
N PRO A 103 22.32 -6.29 -27.96
CA PRO A 103 21.14 -6.57 -28.78
C PRO A 103 20.99 -8.07 -29.05
N LEU A 104 19.75 -8.56 -28.97
CA LEU A 104 19.33 -9.90 -29.35
C LEU A 104 18.67 -9.85 -30.73
N TYR A 105 19.26 -10.53 -31.71
CA TYR A 105 18.74 -10.59 -33.07
C TYR A 105 18.20 -11.97 -33.40
N LEU A 106 17.02 -12.01 -34.03
CA LEU A 106 16.48 -13.21 -34.64
C LEU A 106 17.00 -13.34 -36.08
N TRP A 107 17.43 -14.54 -36.43
CA TRP A 107 17.88 -14.94 -37.76
C TRP A 107 17.08 -16.12 -38.29
N TRP A 108 17.00 -16.24 -39.61
CA TRP A 108 16.25 -17.30 -40.30
C TRP A 108 17.07 -17.91 -41.42
N ASN A 109 17.06 -19.24 -41.53
CA ASN A 109 17.60 -19.97 -42.65
C ASN A 109 16.48 -20.63 -43.46
N GLY A 110 16.26 -20.17 -44.70
CA GLY A 110 15.19 -20.69 -45.54
C GLY A 110 15.38 -22.13 -46.01
N ALA A 111 16.63 -22.58 -46.17
CA ALA A 111 16.93 -23.95 -46.60
C ALA A 111 16.74 -24.95 -45.45
N ARG A 112 17.16 -24.58 -44.24
CA ARG A 112 16.97 -25.39 -43.02
C ARG A 112 15.56 -25.27 -42.42
N ARG A 113 14.85 -24.18 -42.73
CA ARG A 113 13.59 -23.79 -42.09
C ARG A 113 13.72 -23.61 -40.57
N ASP A 114 14.82 -22.95 -40.18
CA ASP A 114 15.34 -22.89 -38.81
C ASP A 114 15.52 -21.43 -38.37
N ASN A 115 15.15 -21.14 -37.13
CA ASN A 115 15.29 -19.86 -36.45
C ASN A 115 16.43 -19.91 -35.45
N VAL A 116 17.13 -18.79 -35.29
CA VAL A 116 18.17 -18.69 -34.25
C VAL A 116 18.21 -17.30 -33.64
N LEU A 117 18.21 -17.24 -32.31
CA LEU A 117 18.35 -16.01 -31.53
C LEU A 117 19.80 -15.85 -31.07
N VAL A 118 20.45 -14.73 -31.41
CA VAL A 118 21.86 -14.49 -31.09
C VAL A 118 22.09 -13.09 -30.57
N ALA A 119 23.02 -12.98 -29.61
CA ALA A 119 23.47 -11.73 -29.02
C ALA A 119 24.66 -11.13 -29.78
N GLY A 120 24.64 -9.81 -29.99
CA GLY A 120 25.78 -9.04 -30.50
C GLY A 120 25.52 -8.27 -31.79
N THR A 121 26.49 -7.46 -32.18
CA THR A 121 26.38 -6.48 -33.27
C THR A 121 26.64 -7.07 -34.65
N SER A 122 25.68 -7.80 -35.23
CA SER A 122 25.61 -8.14 -36.69
C SER A 122 26.80 -8.84 -37.38
N SER A 123 27.93 -9.06 -36.69
CA SER A 123 29.17 -9.62 -37.23
C SER A 123 29.30 -11.12 -37.02
N ASP A 124 28.18 -11.83 -36.82
CA ASP A 124 28.14 -13.29 -36.82
C ASP A 124 28.31 -13.79 -38.26
N GLY A 125 29.47 -13.53 -38.86
CA GLY A 125 29.79 -13.93 -40.23
C GLY A 125 29.66 -15.44 -40.44
N TRP A 126 29.67 -16.23 -39.36
CA TRP A 126 29.37 -17.66 -39.41
C TRP A 126 27.89 -17.96 -39.72
N LEU A 127 26.93 -17.19 -39.19
CA LEU A 127 25.49 -17.34 -39.50
C LEU A 127 25.23 -17.05 -40.98
N THR A 128 25.78 -15.94 -41.48
CA THR A 128 25.67 -15.59 -42.91
C THR A 128 26.32 -16.66 -43.79
N ARG A 129 27.51 -17.17 -43.43
CA ARG A 129 28.14 -18.30 -44.14
C ARG A 129 27.32 -19.59 -44.06
N ALA A 130 26.58 -19.79 -42.97
CA ALA A 130 25.66 -20.90 -42.79
C ALA A 130 24.30 -20.68 -43.50
N GLY A 131 24.11 -19.57 -44.20
CA GLY A 131 22.89 -19.27 -44.97
C GLY A 131 21.76 -18.63 -44.16
N TYR A 132 22.02 -18.20 -42.93
CA TYR A 132 21.07 -17.42 -42.14
C TYR A 132 21.05 -15.97 -42.59
N ARG A 133 19.85 -15.37 -42.57
CA ARG A 133 19.65 -13.93 -42.75
C ARG A 133 19.02 -13.34 -41.50
N ARG A 134 19.46 -12.14 -41.13
CA ARG A 134 18.88 -11.41 -40.00
C ARG A 134 17.43 -11.02 -40.32
N VAL A 135 16.51 -11.34 -39.41
CA VAL A 135 15.09 -11.03 -39.53
C VAL A 135 14.78 -9.71 -38.85
N ARG A 136 15.12 -9.60 -37.55
CA ARG A 136 14.81 -8.41 -36.73
C ARG A 136 15.60 -8.40 -35.42
N LEU A 137 15.53 -7.26 -34.72
CA LEU A 137 15.91 -7.11 -33.32
C LEU A 137 14.73 -7.59 -32.44
N GLU A 138 15.00 -8.46 -31.48
CA GLU A 138 14.03 -8.94 -30.49
C GLU A 138 14.09 -8.12 -29.20
N GLY A 139 15.23 -7.53 -28.86
CA GLY A 139 15.39 -6.66 -27.69
C GLY A 139 16.83 -6.53 -27.27
N TYR A 140 17.06 -6.10 -26.03
CA TYR A 140 18.40 -6.01 -25.44
C TYR A 140 18.45 -6.83 -24.15
N ALA A 141 19.57 -7.50 -23.89
CA ALA A 141 19.85 -8.21 -22.64
C ALA A 141 21.05 -7.55 -21.95
N ALA A 142 21.12 -7.59 -20.62
CA ALA A 142 22.27 -7.02 -19.90
C ALA A 142 23.55 -7.82 -20.22
N ASP A 143 24.67 -7.12 -20.36
CA ASP A 143 25.97 -7.73 -20.69
C ASP A 143 26.57 -8.48 -19.51
N THR A 144 26.22 -8.04 -18.30
CA THR A 144 26.64 -8.62 -17.02
C THR A 144 25.43 -8.91 -16.14
N PRO A 145 25.53 -9.84 -15.16
CA PRO A 145 24.41 -10.14 -14.29
C PRO A 145 24.01 -8.92 -13.47
N LEU A 146 22.77 -8.47 -13.64
CA LEU A 146 22.15 -7.45 -12.78
C LEU A 146 21.30 -8.13 -11.70
N ALA A 147 21.05 -7.41 -10.60
CA ALA A 147 20.19 -7.91 -9.53
C ALA A 147 18.82 -8.34 -10.07
N GLY A 148 18.46 -9.61 -9.83
CA GLY A 148 17.20 -10.22 -10.26
C GLY A 148 17.12 -10.62 -11.74
N THR A 149 18.22 -10.57 -12.49
CA THR A 149 18.31 -11.18 -13.83
C THR A 149 18.72 -12.65 -13.77
N VAL A 150 18.43 -13.39 -14.83
CA VAL A 150 18.85 -14.78 -15.10
C VAL A 150 19.59 -14.84 -16.43
N ALA A 151 20.51 -15.79 -16.58
CA ALA A 151 21.24 -15.98 -17.83
C ALA A 151 20.29 -16.49 -18.93
N LEU A 152 20.36 -15.89 -20.11
CA LEU A 152 19.80 -16.43 -21.35
C LEU A 152 20.91 -17.14 -22.10
N ASP A 153 20.87 -18.47 -22.14
CA ASP A 153 21.90 -19.30 -22.74
C ASP A 153 21.55 -19.69 -24.17
N PHE A 154 22.58 -19.71 -25.02
CA PHE A 154 22.54 -20.29 -26.35
C PHE A 154 22.91 -21.77 -26.28
N VAL A 155 22.02 -22.62 -26.76
CA VAL A 155 22.20 -24.07 -26.83
C VAL A 155 22.08 -24.54 -28.29
N TYR A 156 22.73 -25.64 -28.65
CA TYR A 156 22.70 -26.18 -30.01
C TYR A 156 22.72 -27.71 -30.02
N SER A 157 22.13 -28.29 -31.05
CA SER A 157 22.23 -29.71 -31.39
C SER A 157 22.88 -29.87 -32.77
N SER A 158 22.89 -31.09 -33.33
CA SER A 158 23.31 -31.28 -34.74
C SER A 158 22.35 -30.63 -35.73
N ASP A 159 21.09 -30.45 -35.33
CA ASP A 159 19.99 -30.14 -36.24
C ASP A 159 19.43 -28.73 -36.01
N ASP A 160 19.65 -28.14 -34.83
CA ASP A 160 18.93 -26.93 -34.40
C ASP A 160 19.72 -26.04 -33.40
N TYR A 161 19.26 -24.80 -33.24
CA TYR A 161 19.75 -23.83 -32.27
C TYR A 161 18.60 -23.28 -31.43
N ALA A 162 18.81 -23.13 -30.12
CA ALA A 162 17.81 -22.53 -29.24
C ALA A 162 18.42 -21.52 -28.26
N ALA A 163 17.57 -20.64 -27.73
CA ALA A 163 17.89 -19.78 -26.61
C ALA A 163 16.98 -20.13 -25.43
N THR A 164 17.55 -20.34 -24.25
CA THR A 164 16.81 -20.75 -23.05
C THR A 164 17.33 -20.03 -21.81
N ALA A 165 16.42 -19.56 -20.97
CA ALA A 165 16.72 -19.06 -19.63
C ALA A 165 16.42 -20.09 -18.54
N ASP A 166 15.99 -21.30 -18.93
CA ASP A 166 15.79 -22.43 -18.03
C ASP A 166 17.15 -23.03 -17.66
N PRO A 167 17.61 -22.89 -16.40
CA PRO A 167 18.89 -23.43 -15.95
C PRO A 167 18.87 -24.96 -15.85
N THR A 168 17.69 -25.57 -15.93
CA THR A 168 17.50 -27.03 -15.87
C THR A 168 17.34 -27.66 -17.25
N TRP A 169 17.47 -26.89 -18.33
CA TRP A 169 17.33 -27.40 -19.69
C TRP A 169 18.27 -28.58 -19.97
N ASP A 170 17.69 -29.75 -20.13
CA ASP A 170 18.39 -31.03 -20.29
C ASP A 170 17.95 -31.80 -21.54
N GLU A 171 17.37 -31.11 -22.53
CA GLU A 171 16.85 -31.76 -23.73
C GLU A 171 17.95 -32.55 -24.45
N ALA A 172 17.67 -33.83 -24.66
CA ALA A 172 18.64 -34.79 -25.17
C ALA A 172 19.21 -34.33 -26.52
N GLY A 173 20.54 -34.15 -26.56
CA GLY A 173 21.26 -33.78 -27.78
C GLY A 173 21.61 -32.30 -27.90
N TYR A 174 21.05 -31.43 -27.06
CA TYR A 174 21.49 -30.04 -26.98
C TYR A 174 22.71 -29.89 -26.08
N ARG A 175 23.59 -28.95 -26.44
CA ARG A 175 24.75 -28.54 -25.65
C ARG A 175 24.76 -27.04 -25.51
N ARG A 176 25.06 -26.55 -24.32
CA ARG A 176 25.31 -25.13 -24.08
C ARG A 176 26.56 -24.67 -24.82
N TRP A 177 26.45 -23.58 -25.57
CA TRP A 177 27.59 -22.95 -26.24
C TRP A 177 28.09 -21.72 -25.47
N ARG A 178 27.20 -20.75 -25.19
CA ARG A 178 27.54 -19.50 -24.51
C ARG A 178 26.31 -18.84 -23.90
N THR A 179 26.51 -17.90 -22.98
CA THR A 179 25.46 -16.96 -22.55
C THR A 179 25.30 -15.85 -23.58
N LEU A 180 24.06 -15.56 -23.96
CA LEU A 180 23.67 -14.46 -24.83
C LEU A 180 23.60 -13.12 -24.08
N GLY A 181 23.22 -13.17 -22.82
CA GLY A 181 23.13 -12.03 -21.92
C GLY A 181 22.31 -12.40 -20.69
N TYR A 182 21.99 -11.40 -19.88
CA TYR A 182 21.17 -11.56 -18.69
C TYR A 182 19.81 -10.89 -18.90
N ILE A 183 18.75 -11.68 -18.78
CA ILE A 183 17.38 -11.22 -18.98
C ILE A 183 16.63 -11.26 -17.66
N PHE A 184 15.52 -10.56 -17.62
CA PHE A 184 14.65 -10.58 -16.45
C PHE A 184 13.79 -11.85 -16.47
N PRO A 185 13.73 -12.67 -15.41
CA PRO A 185 12.95 -13.91 -15.44
C PRO A 185 11.46 -13.62 -15.68
N PRO A 186 10.65 -14.62 -16.08
CA PRO A 186 9.24 -14.42 -16.44
C PRO A 186 8.40 -13.73 -15.33
N GLY A 187 8.75 -13.99 -14.06
CA GLY A 187 8.15 -13.36 -12.88
C GLY A 187 8.76 -12.02 -12.48
N PHE A 188 9.86 -11.61 -13.09
CA PHE A 188 10.41 -10.27 -12.93
C PHE A 188 9.51 -9.31 -13.71
N TRP A 189 8.59 -8.66 -12.98
CA TRP A 189 7.55 -7.75 -13.48
C TRP A 189 6.33 -8.36 -14.19
N MET A 190 5.86 -9.55 -13.81
CA MET A 190 4.42 -9.79 -13.83
C MET A 190 3.88 -9.29 -12.49
N GLU A 191 3.44 -8.06 -12.28
CA GLU A 191 3.09 -6.93 -13.15
C GLU A 191 3.91 -5.71 -12.65
N THR A 192 3.76 -4.49 -13.20
CA THR A 192 3.96 -3.34 -12.29
C THR A 192 3.11 -3.64 -11.08
N THR A 193 3.67 -3.71 -9.88
CA THR A 193 2.88 -3.57 -8.67
C THR A 193 1.86 -2.48 -8.98
N PRO A 194 0.56 -2.81 -9.14
CA PRO A 194 -0.34 -1.87 -9.76
C PRO A 194 -0.30 -0.60 -8.94
N GLU A 195 -0.29 0.53 -9.63
CA GLU A 195 -0.29 1.81 -8.93
C GLU A 195 -1.46 1.79 -7.93
N PRO A 196 -1.30 2.31 -6.70
CA PRO A 196 -2.34 2.35 -5.69
C PRO A 196 -3.74 2.74 -6.19
N GLU A 197 -3.81 3.59 -7.21
CA GLU A 197 -5.02 4.05 -7.89
C GLU A 197 -5.85 2.88 -8.46
N ALA A 198 -5.21 1.79 -8.90
CA ALA A 198 -5.87 0.57 -9.36
C ALA A 198 -6.64 -0.17 -8.25
N PHE A 199 -6.34 0.13 -6.98
CA PHE A 199 -7.00 -0.37 -5.78
C PHE A 199 -7.96 0.67 -5.15
N GLY A 200 -8.23 1.77 -5.86
CA GLY A 200 -9.14 2.83 -5.42
C GLY A 200 -8.48 3.94 -4.60
N TYR A 201 -7.14 3.98 -4.47
CA TYR A 201 -6.46 5.12 -3.86
C TYR A 201 -6.78 6.41 -4.61
N ASN A 202 -7.06 7.48 -3.84
CA ASN A 202 -7.32 8.82 -4.36
C ASN A 202 -8.47 8.89 -5.38
N ARG A 203 -9.43 7.95 -5.29
CA ARG A 203 -10.56 7.86 -6.21
C ARG A 203 -11.58 8.98 -5.97
N ASN A 204 -11.74 9.41 -4.72
CA ASN A 204 -12.53 10.57 -4.35
C ASN A 204 -11.73 11.49 -3.41
N PRO A 205 -10.79 12.29 -3.91
CA PRO A 205 -9.90 13.10 -3.06
C PRO A 205 -10.70 14.02 -2.13
N VAL A 206 -10.36 14.00 -0.84
CA VAL A 206 -10.93 14.92 0.16
C VAL A 206 -9.79 15.66 0.84
N GLU A 207 -9.67 16.96 0.58
CA GLU A 207 -8.56 17.76 1.07
C GLU A 207 -8.97 19.18 1.48
N GLY A 208 -8.06 19.88 2.16
CA GLY A 208 -8.23 21.24 2.61
C GLY A 208 -9.12 21.38 3.84
N THR A 209 -9.79 22.52 3.94
CA THR A 209 -10.69 22.84 5.04
C THR A 209 -12.09 23.07 4.51
N ARG A 210 -13.06 22.27 4.97
CA ARG A 210 -14.48 22.45 4.61
C ARG A 210 -15.26 23.11 5.75
N PRO A 211 -16.05 24.15 5.50
CA PRO A 211 -17.01 24.68 6.46
C PRO A 211 -18.02 23.63 6.93
N LEU A 212 -18.27 23.54 8.24
CA LEU A 212 -19.26 22.67 8.87
C LEU A 212 -20.29 23.50 9.64
N LEU A 213 -21.57 23.37 9.25
CA LEU A 213 -22.71 23.93 9.97
C LEU A 213 -23.38 22.84 10.82
N VAL A 214 -23.62 23.14 12.09
CA VAL A 214 -24.44 22.32 12.98
C VAL A 214 -25.78 23.00 13.22
N ILE A 215 -26.88 22.33 12.88
CA ILE A 215 -28.24 22.79 13.11
C ILE A 215 -28.84 21.96 14.26
N VAL A 216 -29.02 22.56 15.43
CA VAL A 216 -29.70 21.91 16.57
C VAL A 216 -31.19 22.13 16.41
N ARG A 217 -31.92 21.08 16.04
CA ARG A 217 -33.34 21.13 15.71
C ARG A 217 -34.20 20.61 16.86
N THR A 218 -35.29 21.31 17.15
CA THR A 218 -36.38 20.83 18.04
C THR A 218 -37.72 20.79 17.29
N ALA A 219 -38.54 19.76 17.55
CA ALA A 219 -39.88 19.69 16.94
C ALA A 219 -40.87 20.72 17.54
N SER A 220 -40.62 21.16 18.76
CA SER A 220 -41.44 22.17 19.45
C SER A 220 -40.59 23.26 20.10
N ALA A 221 -41.20 24.41 20.38
CA ALA A 221 -40.56 25.48 21.14
C ALA A 221 -40.33 25.10 22.62
N ILE A 222 -41.00 24.06 23.11
CA ILE A 222 -40.81 23.53 24.46
C ILE A 222 -39.63 22.57 24.41
N VAL A 223 -38.47 23.08 24.81
CA VAL A 223 -37.23 22.34 24.89
C VAL A 223 -37.13 21.74 26.29
N PRO A 224 -37.04 20.40 26.46
CA PRO A 224 -36.85 19.81 27.77
C PRO A 224 -35.61 20.39 28.45
N ALA A 225 -35.70 20.71 29.74
CA ALA A 225 -34.61 21.33 30.51
C ALA A 225 -33.33 20.49 30.55
N THR A 226 -33.44 19.18 30.31
CA THR A 226 -32.32 18.22 30.26
C THR A 226 -31.65 18.14 28.89
N SER A 227 -32.14 18.88 27.90
CA SER A 227 -31.65 18.74 26.53
C SER A 227 -30.44 19.61 26.22
N GLN A 228 -29.51 19.06 25.45
CA GLN A 228 -28.28 19.72 25.02
C GLN A 228 -28.58 20.86 24.04
N GLY A 229 -28.10 22.07 24.36
CA GLY A 229 -28.29 23.26 23.51
C GLY A 229 -27.16 23.47 22.51
N ALA A 230 -27.25 24.54 21.71
CA ALA A 230 -26.20 24.94 20.77
C ALA A 230 -24.81 25.11 21.42
N ALA A 231 -24.74 25.55 22.69
CA ALA A 231 -23.47 25.69 23.40
C ALA A 231 -22.76 24.34 23.63
N PHE A 232 -23.53 23.29 23.95
CA PHE A 232 -22.99 21.94 24.11
C PHE A 232 -22.38 21.44 22.80
N TYR A 233 -23.13 21.50 21.69
CA TYR A 233 -22.62 21.04 20.39
C TYR A 233 -21.48 21.91 19.87
N ARG A 234 -21.46 23.21 20.18
CA ARG A 234 -20.30 24.05 19.87
C ARG A 234 -19.04 23.52 20.55
N GLN A 235 -19.15 23.13 21.83
CA GLN A 235 -18.02 22.56 22.57
C GLN A 235 -17.64 21.15 22.08
N LEU A 236 -18.62 20.26 21.88
CA LEU A 236 -18.39 18.89 21.43
C LEU A 236 -17.80 18.85 20.01
N VAL A 237 -18.35 19.65 19.09
CA VAL A 237 -17.96 19.63 17.67
C VAL A 237 -16.72 20.49 17.43
N PHE A 238 -16.61 21.68 18.03
CA PHE A 238 -15.59 22.69 17.69
C PHE A 238 -14.73 23.16 18.87
N GLY A 239 -14.87 22.57 20.06
CA GLY A 239 -14.15 23.01 21.25
C GLY A 239 -12.62 22.90 21.15
N PRO A 240 -11.87 23.45 22.13
CA PRO A 240 -10.41 23.40 22.14
C PRO A 240 -9.81 22.02 22.51
N GLY A 241 -10.64 20.97 22.61
CA GLY A 241 -10.23 19.65 23.09
C GLY A 241 -9.57 18.77 22.02
N PRO A 242 -8.82 17.73 22.44
CA PRO A 242 -8.18 16.80 21.53
C PRO A 242 -9.18 15.87 20.84
N LYS A 243 -10.46 15.85 21.24
CA LYS A 243 -11.55 15.03 20.70
C LYS A 243 -12.71 15.89 20.21
N THR A 244 -12.58 16.38 18.98
CA THR A 244 -13.57 17.23 18.29
C THR A 244 -13.69 16.80 16.85
N ILE A 245 -14.71 17.28 16.12
CA ILE A 245 -14.87 16.91 14.71
C ILE A 245 -13.69 17.40 13.85
N PRO A 246 -13.26 18.68 13.91
CA PRO A 246 -12.06 19.12 13.19
C PRO A 246 -10.81 18.34 13.57
N GLY A 247 -10.61 18.07 14.86
CA GLY A 247 -9.47 17.29 15.34
C GLY A 247 -9.50 15.85 14.84
N PHE A 248 -10.68 15.22 14.83
CA PHE A 248 -10.89 13.84 14.39
C PHE A 248 -10.53 13.67 12.92
N PHE A 249 -11.09 14.53 12.05
CA PHE A 249 -10.81 14.48 10.62
C PHE A 249 -9.36 14.89 10.31
N ARG A 250 -8.78 15.84 11.05
CA ARG A 250 -7.36 16.20 10.93
C ARG A 250 -6.44 15.04 11.28
N ALA A 251 -6.74 14.31 12.35
CA ALA A 251 -5.96 13.15 12.78
C ALA A 251 -6.06 11.99 11.77
N ASN A 252 -7.29 11.66 11.33
CA ASN A 252 -7.52 10.59 10.37
C ASN A 252 -6.93 10.87 8.99
N SER A 253 -6.92 12.14 8.56
CA SER A 253 -6.42 12.56 7.26
C SER A 253 -4.92 12.90 7.24
N TYR A 254 -4.23 12.74 8.38
CA TYR A 254 -2.83 13.14 8.55
C TYR A 254 -2.60 14.63 8.22
N GLY A 255 -3.57 15.47 8.55
CA GLY A 255 -3.53 16.91 8.30
C GLY A 255 -4.00 17.34 6.91
N LYS A 256 -4.32 16.42 6.01
CA LYS A 256 -4.77 16.75 4.64
C LYS A 256 -6.18 17.33 4.59
N PHE A 257 -7.04 16.99 5.56
CA PHE A 257 -8.42 17.43 5.60
C PHE A 257 -8.90 17.78 7.02
N THR A 258 -9.71 18.82 7.15
CA THR A 258 -10.38 19.17 8.40
C THR A 258 -11.64 20.00 8.15
N PHE A 259 -12.40 20.24 9.21
CA PHE A 259 -13.56 21.12 9.17
C PHE A 259 -13.26 22.47 9.84
N ALA A 260 -13.76 23.55 9.28
CA ALA A 260 -13.85 24.85 9.95
C ALA A 260 -15.27 25.07 10.46
N GLN A 261 -15.41 25.78 11.57
CA GLN A 261 -16.72 26.14 12.10
C GLN A 261 -17.42 27.14 11.17
N ALA A 262 -18.50 26.71 10.51
CA ALA A 262 -19.40 27.61 9.80
C ALA A 262 -20.41 28.26 10.77
N GLY A 263 -20.91 27.48 11.72
CA GLY A 263 -21.84 27.95 12.72
C GLY A 263 -22.49 26.82 13.53
N VAL A 264 -23.13 27.21 14.64
CA VAL A 264 -24.06 26.34 15.37
C VAL A 264 -25.34 27.14 15.58
N VAL A 265 -26.43 26.70 14.95
CA VAL A 265 -27.71 27.39 14.91
C VAL A 265 -28.76 26.51 15.55
N GLN A 266 -29.59 27.07 16.42
CA GLN A 266 -30.72 26.37 17.00
C GLN A 266 -32.01 26.79 16.30
N VAL A 267 -32.81 25.82 15.86
CA VAL A 267 -34.03 26.05 15.10
C VAL A 267 -35.18 25.21 15.65
N VAL A 268 -36.40 25.71 15.47
CA VAL A 268 -37.63 24.98 15.77
C VAL A 268 -38.31 24.66 14.45
N THR A 269 -38.45 23.38 14.11
CA THR A 269 -39.21 22.98 12.90
C THR A 269 -40.15 21.81 13.22
N PRO A 270 -41.48 21.99 13.03
CA PRO A 270 -42.47 20.98 13.41
C PRO A 270 -42.38 19.71 12.55
N THR A 271 -41.88 19.83 11.32
CA THR A 271 -41.69 18.71 10.39
C THR A 271 -40.25 18.24 10.38
N ALA A 272 -40.04 16.93 10.44
CA ALA A 272 -38.72 16.31 10.29
C ALA A 272 -38.29 16.17 8.83
N ASN A 273 -38.56 17.16 7.99
CA ASN A 273 -38.09 17.15 6.60
C ASN A 273 -36.75 17.88 6.48
N ASP A 274 -35.88 17.35 5.64
CA ASP A 274 -34.47 17.74 5.60
C ASP A 274 -34.28 19.18 5.09
N ALA A 275 -35.09 19.57 4.11
CA ALA A 275 -35.16 20.90 3.53
C ALA A 275 -35.56 22.00 4.56
N SER A 276 -36.47 21.69 5.49
CA SER A 276 -36.96 22.68 6.48
C SER A 276 -35.88 23.09 7.47
N ALA A 277 -34.94 22.20 7.81
CA ALA A 277 -33.85 22.55 8.71
C ALA A 277 -32.94 23.63 8.09
N ILE A 278 -32.63 23.50 6.80
CA ILE A 278 -31.85 24.49 6.03
C ILE A 278 -32.62 25.82 5.95
N GLN A 279 -33.90 25.79 5.59
CA GLN A 279 -34.74 26.99 5.52
C GLN A 279 -34.85 27.69 6.88
N ALA A 280 -35.03 26.92 7.96
CA ALA A 280 -35.12 27.47 9.30
C ALA A 280 -33.79 28.03 9.81
N ALA A 281 -32.65 27.44 9.42
CA ALA A 281 -31.34 27.99 9.74
C ALA A 281 -31.13 29.35 9.06
N ALA A 282 -31.55 29.49 7.80
CA ALA A 282 -31.52 30.78 7.11
C ALA A 282 -32.45 31.80 7.76
N ALA A 283 -33.68 31.40 8.12
CA ALA A 283 -34.63 32.26 8.84
C ALA A 283 -34.10 32.68 10.21
N ALA A 284 -33.27 31.85 10.85
CA ALA A 284 -32.53 32.17 12.07
C ALA A 284 -31.28 33.03 11.84
N GLY A 285 -31.04 33.50 10.61
CA GLY A 285 -29.97 34.44 10.25
C GLY A 285 -28.67 33.80 9.74
N PHE A 286 -28.65 32.49 9.46
CA PHE A 286 -27.48 31.88 8.84
C PHE A 286 -27.36 32.27 7.36
N ALA A 287 -26.28 32.98 7.02
CA ALA A 287 -26.01 33.47 5.67
C ALA A 287 -25.31 32.40 4.81
N PHE A 288 -26.12 31.56 4.12
CA PHE A 288 -25.61 30.50 3.24
C PHE A 288 -24.79 31.04 2.06
N ASP A 289 -25.14 32.22 1.56
CA ASP A 289 -24.48 32.93 0.46
C ASP A 289 -22.99 33.16 0.65
N ARG A 290 -22.50 33.17 1.90
CA ARG A 290 -21.07 33.31 2.21
C ARG A 290 -20.24 32.06 1.89
N TYR A 291 -20.91 30.94 1.66
CA TYR A 291 -20.26 29.65 1.40
C TYR A 291 -20.29 29.26 -0.08
N ASP A 292 -21.02 29.99 -0.92
CA ASP A 292 -20.93 29.91 -2.39
C ASP A 292 -19.57 30.47 -2.83
N ARG A 293 -18.56 29.60 -2.84
CA ARG A 293 -17.15 29.96 -3.00
C ARG A 293 -16.82 30.25 -4.46
N ASN A 294 -17.47 29.54 -5.37
CA ASN A 294 -17.27 29.71 -6.81
C ASN A 294 -18.13 30.85 -7.40
N GLY A 295 -19.12 31.36 -6.65
CA GLY A 295 -19.96 32.49 -7.04
C GLY A 295 -21.01 32.15 -8.10
N ASP A 296 -21.37 30.87 -8.25
CA ASP A 296 -22.33 30.41 -9.25
C ASP A 296 -23.79 30.55 -8.82
N GLY A 297 -24.02 31.07 -7.61
CA GLY A 297 -25.34 31.21 -7.01
C GLY A 297 -25.86 29.92 -6.37
N THR A 298 -25.00 28.93 -6.11
CA THR A 298 -25.36 27.65 -5.53
C THR A 298 -24.30 27.16 -4.54
N VAL A 299 -24.72 26.91 -3.30
CA VAL A 299 -23.90 26.24 -2.29
C VAL A 299 -24.01 24.73 -2.47
N THR A 300 -22.87 24.07 -2.73
CA THR A 300 -22.78 22.61 -2.94
C THR A 300 -22.05 21.89 -1.79
N SER A 301 -22.07 20.54 -1.81
CA SER A 301 -21.50 19.71 -0.73
C SER A 301 -19.97 19.78 -0.58
N ASP A 302 -19.25 20.22 -1.61
CA ASP A 302 -17.81 20.52 -1.55
C ASP A 302 -17.51 21.87 -0.86
N GLU A 303 -18.52 22.73 -0.75
CA GLU A 303 -18.41 24.06 -0.17
C GLU A 303 -18.89 24.14 1.28
N LEU A 304 -19.95 23.41 1.63
CA LEU A 304 -20.54 23.39 2.97
C LEU A 304 -21.02 21.99 3.35
N THR A 305 -20.63 21.51 4.53
CA THR A 305 -21.20 20.32 5.16
C THR A 305 -22.22 20.72 6.22
N VAL A 306 -23.35 20.03 6.27
CA VAL A 306 -24.42 20.30 7.23
C VAL A 306 -24.73 19.06 8.06
N VAL A 307 -24.79 19.24 9.38
CA VAL A 307 -25.27 18.22 10.33
C VAL A 307 -26.46 18.80 11.08
N VAL A 308 -27.56 18.04 11.11
CA VAL A 308 -28.75 18.35 11.89
C VAL A 308 -28.79 17.44 13.11
N VAL A 309 -28.78 18.04 14.29
CA VAL A 309 -28.97 17.33 15.55
C VAL A 309 -30.44 17.39 15.94
N ASN A 310 -31.13 16.26 15.88
CA ASN A 310 -32.52 16.11 16.27
C ASN A 310 -32.63 15.87 17.78
N LYS A 311 -33.22 16.82 18.51
CA LYS A 311 -33.42 16.68 19.96
C LYS A 311 -34.31 15.51 20.37
N ASP A 312 -35.27 15.16 19.51
CA ASP A 312 -36.19 14.04 19.78
C ASP A 312 -35.58 12.67 19.36
N GLY A 313 -34.35 12.67 18.83
CA GLY A 313 -33.67 11.48 18.33
C GLY A 313 -32.78 10.79 19.37
N GLN A 314 -32.65 9.47 19.26
CA GLN A 314 -31.75 8.64 20.07
C GLN A 314 -30.28 8.78 19.63
N GLY A 315 -29.33 8.07 20.25
CA GLY A 315 -27.89 8.21 19.91
C GLY A 315 -27.42 7.51 18.63
N CYS A 316 -28.24 7.56 17.58
CA CYS A 316 -27.93 7.09 16.22
C CYS A 316 -27.96 8.25 15.23
N GLY A 317 -27.53 7.97 14.00
CA GLY A 317 -27.66 8.89 12.89
C GLY A 317 -28.12 8.22 11.60
N GLN A 318 -28.27 9.06 10.58
CA GLN A 318 -28.46 8.68 9.19
C GLN A 318 -28.12 9.89 8.31
N THR A 319 -27.57 9.63 7.14
CA THR A 319 -27.31 10.68 6.15
C THR A 319 -28.22 10.48 4.95
N ARG A 320 -28.95 11.53 4.57
CA ARG A 320 -30.03 11.44 3.58
C ARG A 320 -29.83 12.41 2.44
N PRO A 321 -30.18 12.03 1.20
CA PRO A 321 -30.23 12.97 0.08
C PRO A 321 -31.21 14.10 0.37
N VAL A 322 -30.86 15.33 0.00
CA VAL A 322 -31.74 16.48 0.15
C VAL A 322 -32.00 17.13 -1.20
N SER A 323 -33.23 17.60 -1.41
CA SER A 323 -33.53 18.40 -2.60
C SER A 323 -32.92 19.79 -2.46
N CYS A 324 -32.52 20.38 -3.59
CA CYS A 324 -32.03 21.75 -3.57
C CYS A 324 -33.13 22.72 -3.08
N VAL A 325 -32.76 23.63 -2.19
CA VAL A 325 -33.66 24.65 -1.64
C VAL A 325 -33.10 26.03 -1.87
N ARG A 326 -33.97 27.02 -2.11
CA ARG A 326 -33.59 28.43 -2.03
C ARG A 326 -34.12 29.00 -0.72
N PRO A 327 -33.28 29.17 0.32
CA PRO A 327 -33.75 29.72 1.58
C PRO A 327 -34.30 31.14 1.39
N ALA A 328 -35.35 31.50 2.13
CA ALA A 328 -35.95 32.83 2.03
C ALA A 328 -34.90 33.90 2.38
N GLY A 329 -34.72 34.88 1.50
CA GLY A 329 -33.74 35.96 1.66
C GLY A 329 -32.30 35.61 1.26
N ALA A 330 -32.00 34.36 0.90
CA ALA A 330 -30.69 33.98 0.37
C ALA A 330 -30.56 34.34 -1.12
N SER A 331 -29.37 34.81 -1.51
CA SER A 331 -29.01 35.04 -2.92
C SER A 331 -28.65 33.74 -3.64
N ALA A 332 -28.12 32.75 -2.91
CA ALA A 332 -27.73 31.44 -3.43
C ALA A 332 -28.78 30.35 -3.14
N ASN A 333 -28.86 29.36 -4.03
CA ASN A 333 -29.51 28.09 -3.76
C ASN A 333 -28.61 27.23 -2.86
N VAL A 334 -29.17 26.29 -2.12
CA VAL A 334 -28.43 25.31 -1.32
C VAL A 334 -28.75 23.94 -1.88
N CYS A 335 -27.83 23.41 -2.68
CA CYS A 335 -27.96 22.14 -3.41
C CYS A 335 -26.95 21.11 -2.88
N LEU A 336 -27.09 20.71 -1.62
CA LEU A 336 -26.26 19.67 -1.02
C LEU A 336 -26.70 18.30 -1.55
N SER A 337 -25.76 17.40 -1.83
CA SER A 337 -26.07 16.02 -2.23
C SER A 337 -26.73 15.24 -1.11
N SER A 338 -26.36 15.51 0.14
CA SER A 338 -26.95 14.93 1.35
C SER A 338 -26.73 15.81 2.58
N VAL A 339 -27.51 15.53 3.63
CA VAL A 339 -27.39 16.12 4.96
C VAL A 339 -27.35 15.01 6.01
N SER A 340 -26.48 15.16 6.99
CA SER A 340 -26.35 14.22 8.10
C SER A 340 -27.34 14.56 9.21
N PHE A 341 -28.06 13.56 9.70
CA PHE A 341 -28.96 13.67 10.83
C PHE A 341 -28.44 12.79 11.95
N VAL A 342 -28.29 13.36 13.13
CA VAL A 342 -27.96 12.63 14.36
C VAL A 342 -28.98 12.94 15.42
N GLY A 343 -29.26 12.00 16.32
CA GLY A 343 -30.06 12.34 17.49
C GLY A 343 -29.23 12.98 18.60
N GLU A 344 -29.92 13.46 19.62
CA GLU A 344 -29.32 14.32 20.65
C GLU A 344 -28.19 13.62 21.41
N LEU A 345 -28.32 12.31 21.58
CA LEU A 345 -27.38 11.48 22.33
C LEU A 345 -26.29 10.84 21.45
N ALA A 346 -26.09 11.32 20.22
CA ALA A 346 -25.03 10.80 19.36
C ALA A 346 -23.65 11.20 19.89
N ASN A 347 -22.79 10.20 20.13
CA ASN A 347 -21.38 10.43 20.47
C ASN A 347 -20.60 11.07 19.30
N LEU A 348 -19.38 11.51 19.61
CA LEU A 348 -18.45 12.07 18.62
C LEU A 348 -18.26 11.17 17.40
N THR A 349 -18.10 9.85 17.58
CA THR A 349 -17.88 8.90 16.47
C THR A 349 -19.08 8.81 15.56
N THR A 350 -20.30 8.84 16.10
CA THR A 350 -21.55 8.79 15.32
C THR A 350 -21.72 10.07 14.52
N ILE A 351 -21.42 11.23 15.12
CA ILE A 351 -21.42 12.49 14.37
C ILE A 351 -20.38 12.44 13.24
N ALA A 352 -19.18 11.93 13.50
CA ALA A 352 -18.15 11.79 12.48
C ALA A 352 -18.52 10.78 11.37
N HIS A 353 -19.14 9.66 11.75
CA HIS A 353 -19.69 8.64 10.85
C HIS A 353 -20.67 9.27 9.87
N GLU A 354 -21.67 9.99 10.38
CA GLU A 354 -22.66 10.60 9.49
C GLU A 354 -22.05 11.65 8.57
N ILE A 355 -21.18 12.52 9.11
CA ILE A 355 -20.47 13.53 8.30
C ILE A 355 -19.70 12.86 7.15
N ALA A 356 -19.09 11.70 7.40
CA ALA A 356 -18.28 11.01 6.42
C ALA A 356 -19.09 10.49 5.21
N HIS A 357 -20.40 10.22 5.34
CA HIS A 357 -21.22 9.93 4.18
C HIS A 357 -21.30 11.11 3.19
N GLN A 358 -21.23 12.36 3.67
CA GLN A 358 -21.10 13.55 2.79
C GLN A 358 -19.73 13.65 2.10
N LEU A 359 -18.79 12.78 2.49
CA LEU A 359 -17.49 12.58 1.86
C LEU A 359 -17.46 11.30 1.01
N THR A 360 -18.61 10.67 0.72
CA THR A 360 -18.75 9.39 0.03
C THR A 360 -18.27 8.16 0.81
N MET A 361 -18.37 8.16 2.14
CA MET A 361 -18.17 6.94 2.93
C MET A 361 -19.25 5.89 2.60
N TRP A 362 -18.86 4.62 2.62
CA TRP A 362 -19.77 3.46 2.59
C TRP A 362 -19.82 2.78 3.96
N ASP A 363 -21.00 2.32 4.34
CA ASP A 363 -21.16 1.54 5.57
C ASP A 363 -20.55 0.15 5.42
N ILE A 364 -19.80 -0.27 6.44
CA ILE A 364 -19.16 -1.58 6.50
C ILE A 364 -19.61 -2.35 7.73
N TYR A 365 -20.87 -2.19 8.17
CA TYR A 365 -21.33 -2.77 9.44
C TYR A 365 -21.31 -4.31 9.47
N GLY A 366 -21.58 -4.91 8.32
CA GLY A 366 -21.92 -6.32 8.18
C GLY A 366 -23.30 -6.67 8.78
N PRO A 367 -23.68 -7.96 8.77
CA PRO A 367 -24.98 -8.45 9.22
C PRO A 367 -25.23 -8.11 10.69
N GLY A 368 -26.44 -7.62 10.97
CA GLY A 368 -26.86 -7.21 12.31
C GLY A 368 -26.06 -6.02 12.88
N ALA A 369 -25.32 -5.31 12.04
CA ALA A 369 -24.51 -4.14 12.38
C ALA A 369 -23.41 -4.39 13.43
N ARG A 370 -22.83 -5.60 13.46
CA ARG A 370 -21.92 -6.02 14.55
C ARG A 370 -20.54 -6.46 14.11
N TRP A 371 -20.30 -6.75 12.84
CA TRP A 371 -19.07 -7.45 12.44
C TRP A 371 -17.82 -6.59 12.60
N ASN A 372 -17.92 -5.32 12.22
CA ASN A 372 -16.82 -4.37 12.26
C ASN A 372 -16.99 -3.34 13.40
N ALA A 373 -17.93 -3.57 14.32
CA ALA A 373 -18.22 -2.62 15.41
C ALA A 373 -16.94 -2.29 16.20
N ALA A 374 -16.70 -0.99 16.41
CA ALA A 374 -15.49 -0.45 17.03
C ALA A 374 -14.16 -0.78 16.32
N ALA A 375 -14.17 -1.33 15.10
CA ALA A 375 -12.96 -1.48 14.28
C ALA A 375 -12.74 -0.30 13.31
N SER A 376 -13.82 0.32 12.85
CA SER A 376 -13.79 1.48 11.94
C SER A 376 -14.94 2.42 12.26
N THR A 377 -14.73 3.72 12.08
CA THR A 377 -15.82 4.72 12.10
C THR A 377 -16.87 4.43 11.03
N ALA A 378 -16.52 3.76 9.92
CA ALA A 378 -17.47 3.33 8.90
C ALA A 378 -18.28 2.09 9.32
N ALA A 379 -17.99 1.51 10.48
CA ALA A 379 -18.79 0.47 11.10
C ALA A 379 -19.89 1.07 11.99
N ALA A 380 -20.67 0.23 12.68
CA ALA A 380 -21.81 0.69 13.46
C ALA A 380 -21.35 1.46 14.70
N THR A 381 -21.86 2.68 14.89
CA THR A 381 -21.43 3.60 15.96
C THR A 381 -22.51 3.95 16.97
N CYS A 382 -23.75 3.51 16.73
CA CYS A 382 -24.90 3.74 17.60
C CYS A 382 -24.68 3.20 19.02
N THR A 383 -24.51 4.07 20.02
CA THR A 383 -24.38 3.66 21.43
C THR A 383 -25.38 4.30 22.38
N GLY A 384 -26.12 5.33 21.95
CA GLY A 384 -27.06 6.03 22.85
C GLY A 384 -26.40 6.89 23.93
N SER A 385 -25.09 7.13 23.86
CA SER A 385 -24.31 7.91 24.82
C SER A 385 -23.72 9.16 24.17
N ASN A 386 -23.86 10.31 24.82
CA ASN A 386 -23.32 11.58 24.33
C ASN A 386 -21.88 11.79 24.86
N ASP A 387 -20.99 10.89 24.49
CA ASP A 387 -19.60 10.84 24.97
C ASP A 387 -18.59 11.14 23.85
N THR A 388 -17.31 11.06 24.22
CA THR A 388 -16.17 11.27 23.31
C THR A 388 -15.54 9.95 22.86
N ARG A 389 -16.32 8.85 22.85
CA ARG A 389 -15.87 7.58 22.30
C ARG A 389 -15.36 7.81 20.87
N SER A 390 -14.21 7.24 20.55
CA SER A 390 -13.54 7.42 19.26
C SER A 390 -12.73 6.20 18.83
N PHE A 391 -12.96 5.79 17.59
CA PHE A 391 -12.11 4.93 16.79
C PHE A 391 -12.05 5.50 15.37
N GLN A 392 -10.90 5.39 14.72
CA GLN A 392 -10.61 5.95 13.41
C GLN A 392 -11.27 5.17 12.26
N PHE A 393 -11.32 5.79 11.08
CA PHE A 393 -11.69 5.12 9.83
C PHE A 393 -10.70 3.99 9.53
N ASP A 394 -11.19 2.95 8.86
CA ASP A 394 -10.37 1.91 8.26
C ASP A 394 -9.43 2.47 7.19
N ALA A 395 -8.38 1.71 6.92
CA ALA A 395 -7.40 2.05 5.90
C ALA A 395 -8.03 2.23 4.51
N TRP A 396 -9.07 1.47 4.14
CA TRP A 396 -9.65 1.57 2.80
C TRP A 396 -10.30 2.93 2.54
N HIS A 397 -11.16 3.42 3.44
CA HIS A 397 -11.75 4.76 3.30
C HIS A 397 -10.68 5.87 3.27
N LYS A 398 -9.66 5.77 4.13
CA LYS A 398 -8.53 6.72 4.13
C LYS A 398 -7.77 6.72 2.79
N MET A 399 -7.58 5.55 2.17
CA MET A 399 -6.96 5.44 0.85
C MET A 399 -7.87 6.02 -0.23
N HIS A 400 -9.16 5.69 -0.19
CA HIS A 400 -10.16 6.17 -1.13
C HIS A 400 -10.19 7.69 -1.22
N TRP A 401 -10.09 8.36 -0.08
CA TRP A 401 -10.03 9.83 0.04
C TRP A 401 -8.68 10.46 -0.27
N GLY A 402 -7.66 9.66 -0.60
CA GLY A 402 -6.30 10.14 -0.86
C GLY A 402 -5.55 10.54 0.42
N TRP A 403 -6.08 10.25 1.61
CA TRP A 403 -5.45 10.61 2.87
C TRP A 403 -4.17 9.81 3.11
N ILE A 404 -4.20 8.52 2.79
CA ILE A 404 -3.05 7.63 2.93
C ILE A 404 -2.77 6.83 1.66
N ARG A 405 -1.53 6.85 1.17
CA ARG A 405 -1.11 6.04 0.01
C ARG A 405 -0.68 4.64 0.50
N PRO A 406 -1.28 3.54 0.06
CA PRO A 406 -0.85 2.20 0.45
C PRO A 406 0.54 1.86 -0.08
N ARG A 407 1.17 0.88 0.55
CA ARG A 407 2.18 0.02 -0.09
C ARG A 407 1.46 -1.17 -0.71
N VAL A 408 1.90 -1.65 -1.85
CA VAL A 408 1.25 -2.73 -2.56
C VAL A 408 2.24 -3.89 -2.69
N VAL A 409 1.83 -5.07 -2.25
CA VAL A 409 2.64 -6.29 -2.22
C VAL A 409 1.87 -7.39 -2.95
N ALA A 410 2.50 -7.94 -3.99
CA ALA A 410 1.94 -9.08 -4.69
C ALA A 410 2.16 -10.36 -3.87
N ILE A 411 1.10 -11.15 -3.73
CA ILE A 411 1.14 -12.49 -3.15
C ILE A 411 1.87 -13.43 -4.11
N GLY A 412 2.54 -14.46 -3.58
CA GLY A 412 3.33 -15.42 -4.35
C GLY A 412 4.77 -14.98 -4.61
N GLN A 413 5.14 -13.76 -4.22
CA GLN A 413 6.54 -13.31 -4.17
C GLN A 413 7.28 -13.95 -2.97
N PRO A 414 8.63 -14.00 -2.99
CA PRO A 414 9.40 -14.39 -1.81
C PRO A 414 8.95 -13.63 -0.57
N ALA A 415 8.88 -14.33 0.57
CA ALA A 415 8.28 -13.78 1.78
C ALA A 415 8.86 -12.40 2.14
N THR A 416 7.99 -11.40 2.26
CA THR A 416 8.37 -10.05 2.68
C THR A 416 8.02 -9.86 4.15
N VAL A 417 8.72 -8.92 4.78
CA VAL A 417 8.30 -8.33 6.05
C VAL A 417 7.89 -6.91 5.75
N GLU A 418 6.77 -6.50 6.32
CA GLU A 418 6.28 -5.15 6.25
C GLU A 418 6.06 -4.59 7.66
N THR A 419 6.61 -3.41 7.91
CA THR A 419 6.37 -2.69 9.15
C THR A 419 5.04 -1.92 9.08
N LEU A 420 4.09 -2.21 9.96
CA LEU A 420 2.84 -1.48 10.14
C LEU A 420 2.93 -0.55 11.36
N TYR A 421 2.45 0.67 11.24
CA TYR A 421 2.43 1.61 12.37
C TYR A 421 1.01 1.96 12.75
N THR A 422 0.75 2.10 14.05
CA THR A 422 -0.57 2.54 14.51
C THR A 422 -0.79 4.01 14.15
N PRO A 423 -2.03 4.44 13.86
CA PRO A 423 -2.30 5.82 13.48
C PRO A 423 -1.82 6.85 14.52
N GLY A 424 -1.86 6.47 15.81
CA GLY A 424 -1.45 7.28 16.96
C GLY A 424 0.04 7.58 17.06
N ALA A 425 0.91 6.87 16.34
CA ALA A 425 2.37 7.08 16.35
C ALA A 425 2.83 8.37 15.61
N PHE A 426 2.00 9.42 15.60
CA PHE A 426 2.27 10.69 14.93
C PHE A 426 3.36 11.49 15.65
N GLY A 427 4.45 11.77 14.94
CA GLY A 427 5.62 12.50 15.44
C GLY A 427 6.93 11.70 15.34
N THR A 428 6.86 10.37 15.52
CA THR A 428 8.08 9.54 15.60
C THR A 428 8.53 8.96 14.25
N TYR A 429 7.60 8.57 13.36
CA TYR A 429 7.93 7.75 12.17
C TYR A 429 7.46 8.32 10.81
N GLY A 430 7.10 9.60 10.76
CA GLY A 430 6.69 10.26 9.51
C GLY A 430 5.41 9.70 8.87
N TYR A 431 5.13 10.12 7.63
CA TYR A 431 3.99 9.66 6.83
C TYR A 431 4.21 8.24 6.27
N GLU A 432 5.45 7.94 5.85
CA GLU A 432 5.80 6.68 5.19
C GLU A 432 5.54 5.43 6.04
N GLY A 433 5.86 5.47 7.35
CA GLY A 433 5.62 4.32 8.22
C GLY A 433 4.13 3.95 8.32
N LYS A 434 3.21 4.91 8.21
CA LYS A 434 1.80 4.66 8.52
C LYS A 434 1.02 4.02 7.37
N ARG A 435 1.65 3.90 6.21
CA ARG A 435 1.02 3.43 4.98
C ARG A 435 0.51 2.00 5.18
N PRO A 436 -0.79 1.73 4.96
CA PRO A 436 -1.31 0.37 5.02
C PRO A 436 -0.66 -0.47 3.93
N VAL A 437 -0.71 -1.79 4.09
CA VAL A 437 -0.19 -2.74 3.09
C VAL A 437 -1.36 -3.38 2.37
N ILE A 438 -1.37 -3.28 1.04
CA ILE A 438 -2.26 -4.05 0.18
C ILE A 438 -1.58 -5.36 -0.16
N LEU A 439 -2.27 -6.48 0.07
CA LEU A 439 -1.90 -7.78 -0.48
C LEU A 439 -2.85 -8.13 -1.62
N PHE A 440 -2.32 -8.35 -2.81
CA PHE A 440 -3.14 -8.73 -3.97
C PHE A 440 -2.53 -9.92 -4.71
N ASP A 441 -3.36 -10.67 -5.41
CA ASP A 441 -2.91 -11.74 -6.31
C ASP A 441 -2.98 -11.23 -7.75
N PRO A 442 -1.85 -11.10 -8.46
CA PRO A 442 -1.83 -10.72 -9.87
C PRO A 442 -2.77 -11.55 -10.75
N ALA A 443 -2.95 -12.84 -10.44
CA ALA A 443 -3.86 -13.71 -11.21
C ALA A 443 -5.35 -13.36 -11.00
N ARG A 444 -5.69 -12.66 -9.91
CA ARG A 444 -7.04 -12.16 -9.60
C ARG A 444 -7.23 -10.68 -9.96
N GLY A 445 -6.15 -9.96 -10.22
CA GLY A 445 -6.14 -8.53 -10.53
C GLY A 445 -6.35 -7.65 -9.29
N THR A 446 -6.81 -6.41 -9.50
CA THR A 446 -6.84 -5.36 -8.46
C THR A 446 -8.20 -5.12 -7.81
N ARG A 447 -9.20 -5.97 -8.12
CA ARG A 447 -10.57 -5.81 -7.62
C ARG A 447 -10.84 -6.62 -6.36
N GLU A 448 -10.02 -7.61 -6.05
CA GLU A 448 -10.12 -8.39 -4.82
C GLU A 448 -8.72 -8.44 -4.18
N PHE A 449 -8.60 -7.88 -2.97
CA PHE A 449 -7.31 -7.74 -2.29
C PHE A 449 -7.51 -7.64 -0.78
N PHE A 450 -6.44 -7.74 0.00
CA PHE A 450 -6.45 -7.49 1.44
C PHE A 450 -5.80 -6.14 1.74
N VAL A 451 -6.27 -5.45 2.77
CA VAL A 451 -5.61 -4.27 3.35
C VAL A 451 -5.24 -4.58 4.79
N LEU A 452 -3.97 -4.41 5.13
CA LEU A 452 -3.43 -4.62 6.47
C LEU A 452 -3.11 -3.27 7.11
N GLU A 453 -3.56 -3.08 8.35
CA GLU A 453 -3.18 -1.95 9.18
C GLU A 453 -3.01 -2.37 10.65
N ALA A 454 -2.16 -1.66 11.39
CA ALA A 454 -2.02 -1.87 12.83
C ALA A 454 -2.91 -0.89 13.59
N ARG A 455 -3.60 -1.34 14.62
CA ARG A 455 -4.49 -0.54 15.47
C ARG A 455 -4.14 -0.77 16.95
N SER A 456 -4.29 0.28 17.75
CA SER A 456 -4.04 0.23 19.19
C SER A 456 -4.91 1.27 19.92
N THR A 457 -5.40 0.88 21.09
CA THR A 457 -6.09 1.70 22.08
C THR A 457 -5.23 2.83 22.66
N ASP A 458 -3.92 2.83 22.41
CA ASP A 458 -3.01 3.93 22.82
C ASP A 458 -3.20 5.21 21.98
N GLY A 459 -3.97 5.15 20.89
CA GLY A 459 -4.21 6.29 20.00
C GLY A 459 -5.26 7.27 20.53
N ALA A 460 -5.01 8.57 20.39
CA ALA A 460 -5.94 9.62 20.85
C ALA A 460 -7.37 9.52 20.29
N TYR A 461 -7.52 9.01 19.05
CA TYR A 461 -8.79 8.78 18.38
C TYR A 461 -9.08 7.29 18.11
N ASP A 462 -8.27 6.40 18.69
CA ASP A 462 -8.47 4.94 18.68
C ASP A 462 -8.62 4.37 20.10
N SER A 463 -8.77 5.23 21.12
CA SER A 463 -8.88 4.83 22.53
C SER A 463 -10.00 3.83 22.80
N ASP A 464 -11.01 3.79 21.94
CA ASP A 464 -12.19 2.96 22.05
C ASP A 464 -12.31 1.94 20.91
N VAL A 465 -11.21 1.69 20.20
CA VAL A 465 -11.11 0.64 19.19
C VAL A 465 -11.26 -0.73 19.86
N ALA A 466 -11.81 -1.70 19.14
CA ALA A 466 -12.20 -3.00 19.70
C ALA A 466 -11.03 -3.79 20.32
N ASP A 467 -9.81 -3.64 19.79
CA ASP A 467 -8.63 -4.37 20.26
C ASP A 467 -7.31 -3.71 19.84
N ASP A 468 -6.19 -4.20 20.36
CA ASP A 468 -4.86 -3.93 19.83
C ASP A 468 -4.43 -5.09 18.92
N GLY A 469 -4.13 -4.81 17.66
CA GLY A 469 -3.57 -5.81 16.76
C GLY A 469 -3.48 -5.34 15.32
N MET A 470 -3.32 -6.31 14.42
CA MET A 470 -3.45 -6.09 13.00
C MET A 470 -4.91 -6.27 12.58
N ALA A 471 -5.48 -5.21 12.00
CA ALA A 471 -6.73 -5.29 11.26
C ALA A 471 -6.43 -5.75 9.83
N VAL A 472 -7.18 -6.75 9.36
CA VAL A 472 -7.07 -7.31 8.02
C VAL A 472 -8.42 -7.18 7.32
N TRP A 473 -8.46 -6.37 6.27
CA TRP A 473 -9.67 -6.08 5.52
C TRP A 473 -9.66 -6.82 4.19
N LEU A 474 -10.60 -7.73 3.93
CA LEU A 474 -10.86 -8.21 2.55
C LEU A 474 -11.62 -7.12 1.80
N VAL A 475 -11.05 -6.60 0.73
CA VAL A 475 -11.64 -5.59 -0.15
C VAL A 475 -12.08 -6.21 -1.48
N ASN A 476 -13.34 -6.05 -1.86
CA ASN A 476 -13.88 -6.40 -3.18
C ASN A 476 -14.50 -5.16 -3.85
N LEU A 477 -14.11 -4.86 -5.08
CA LEU A 477 -14.49 -3.67 -5.83
C LEU A 477 -15.22 -4.01 -7.14
N LYS A 478 -16.19 -3.16 -7.48
CA LYS A 478 -16.83 -3.12 -8.81
C LYS A 478 -15.87 -2.54 -9.86
N ALA A 479 -16.30 -2.56 -11.11
CA ALA A 479 -15.51 -2.02 -12.23
C ALA A 479 -15.21 -0.51 -12.11
N ASP A 480 -16.06 0.25 -11.42
CA ASP A 480 -15.88 1.69 -11.17
C ASP A 480 -15.06 2.01 -9.91
N LEU A 481 -14.53 0.95 -9.26
CA LEU A 481 -13.78 0.96 -8.00
C LEU A 481 -14.61 1.35 -6.76
N SER A 482 -15.93 1.32 -6.84
CA SER A 482 -16.79 1.33 -5.65
C SER A 482 -16.86 -0.06 -4.99
N PRO A 483 -17.15 -0.18 -3.69
CA PRO A 483 -17.29 -1.48 -3.03
C PRO A 483 -18.33 -2.38 -3.71
N ALA A 484 -17.97 -3.64 -3.93
CA ALA A 484 -18.88 -4.70 -4.34
C ALA A 484 -19.58 -5.31 -3.12
N ASP A 485 -20.75 -5.92 -3.34
CA ASP A 485 -21.38 -6.76 -2.32
C ASP A 485 -20.63 -8.09 -2.25
N ILE A 486 -20.08 -8.43 -1.08
CA ILE A 486 -19.50 -9.75 -0.83
C ILE A 486 -20.60 -10.67 -0.31
N ARG A 487 -20.81 -11.81 -0.97
CA ARG A 487 -21.68 -12.89 -0.50
C ARG A 487 -20.82 -14.09 -0.16
N PHE A 488 -20.77 -14.48 1.12
CA PHE A 488 -20.07 -15.71 1.52
C PHE A 488 -21.03 -16.90 1.40
N GLN A 489 -20.59 -17.96 0.73
CA GLN A 489 -21.38 -19.17 0.47
C GLN A 489 -21.68 -20.02 1.72
N ALA A 490 -20.97 -19.80 2.84
CA ALA A 490 -21.00 -20.69 3.99
C ALA A 490 -22.17 -20.46 4.97
N ASP A 491 -22.88 -19.33 4.87
CA ASP A 491 -24.02 -19.05 5.74
C ASP A 491 -25.30 -19.17 4.92
N SER A 492 -25.89 -20.38 4.92
CA SER A 492 -27.19 -20.68 4.29
C SER A 492 -28.40 -20.00 4.97
N ASP A 493 -28.18 -18.92 5.73
CA ASP A 493 -29.24 -18.14 6.34
C ASP A 493 -29.73 -17.04 5.37
N PRO A 494 -30.97 -17.10 4.88
CA PRO A 494 -31.55 -16.10 3.98
C PRO A 494 -31.73 -14.70 4.61
N ALA A 495 -31.40 -14.50 5.90
CA ALA A 495 -31.47 -13.20 6.58
C ALA A 495 -30.19 -12.34 6.47
N ILE A 496 -29.17 -12.76 5.71
CA ILE A 496 -27.91 -12.01 5.59
C ILE A 496 -28.05 -10.91 4.53
N GLU A 497 -28.48 -9.73 4.98
CA GLU A 497 -28.41 -8.48 4.22
C GLU A 497 -26.94 -8.09 3.95
N HIS A 498 -26.63 -7.91 2.66
CA HIS A 498 -25.47 -7.22 2.06
C HIS A 498 -24.26 -6.94 2.97
N ILE A 499 -23.20 -7.74 2.81
CA ILE A 499 -21.88 -7.39 3.33
C ILE A 499 -21.20 -6.52 2.26
N PHE A 500 -21.09 -5.21 2.50
CA PHE A 500 -20.28 -4.36 1.65
C PHE A 500 -18.82 -4.80 1.69
N GLY A 501 -18.13 -4.54 0.58
CA GLY A 501 -16.89 -5.17 0.17
C GLY A 501 -15.67 -5.10 1.06
N VAL A 502 -15.78 -4.73 2.34
CA VAL A 502 -14.68 -4.58 3.31
C VAL A 502 -15.00 -5.40 4.57
N ARG A 503 -14.37 -6.56 4.75
CA ARG A 503 -14.59 -7.45 5.91
C ARG A 503 -13.33 -7.56 6.78
N LEU A 504 -13.46 -7.40 8.09
CA LEU A 504 -12.41 -7.72 9.05
C LEU A 504 -12.28 -9.24 9.22
N PHE A 505 -11.08 -9.80 9.06
CA PHE A 505 -10.77 -11.14 9.55
C PHE A 505 -10.50 -11.09 11.06
N HIS A 506 -11.25 -11.89 11.82
CA HIS A 506 -11.09 -12.01 13.25
C HIS A 506 -10.14 -13.15 13.60
N GLY A 507 -9.33 -12.96 14.66
CA GLY A 507 -8.64 -14.07 15.33
C GLY A 507 -9.64 -14.98 16.09
N PRO A 508 -9.24 -16.19 16.51
CA PRO A 508 -10.08 -17.06 17.33
C PRO A 508 -10.56 -16.33 18.60
N ASP A 509 -11.78 -16.60 19.08
CA ASP A 509 -12.28 -16.01 20.34
C ASP A 509 -11.44 -16.49 21.54
N ARG A 510 -11.49 -15.78 22.68
CA ARG A 510 -10.85 -16.16 23.96
C ARG A 510 -11.20 -17.58 24.39
N ASP A 511 -12.36 -18.09 23.97
CA ASP A 511 -12.85 -19.43 24.28
C ASP A 511 -12.40 -20.51 23.27
N GLY A 512 -11.52 -20.19 22.32
CA GLY A 512 -11.04 -21.14 21.30
C GLY A 512 -12.09 -21.49 20.23
N ASN A 513 -13.25 -20.83 20.23
CA ASN A 513 -14.23 -20.96 19.16
C ASN A 513 -13.78 -20.18 17.93
N THR A 514 -13.57 -20.90 16.82
CA THR A 514 -13.30 -20.36 15.48
C THR A 514 -14.58 -20.02 14.72
N GLY A 515 -15.75 -20.19 15.33
CA GLY A 515 -17.03 -19.82 14.75
C GLY A 515 -17.20 -18.30 14.69
N PRO A 516 -17.80 -17.73 13.63
CA PRO A 516 -18.04 -16.31 13.47
C PRO A 516 -19.12 -15.83 14.46
N ARG A 517 -18.75 -15.62 15.72
CA ARG A 517 -19.60 -14.85 16.63
C ARG A 517 -19.55 -13.40 16.19
N ALA A 518 -20.60 -12.97 15.51
CA ALA A 518 -20.88 -11.58 15.20
C ALA A 518 -20.69 -10.70 16.46
N GLY A 519 -19.69 -9.82 16.46
CA GLY A 519 -19.63 -8.74 17.45
C GLY A 519 -18.36 -8.57 18.28
N THR A 520 -17.31 -9.38 18.14
CA THR A 520 -16.14 -9.19 19.01
C THR A 520 -15.05 -8.27 18.44
N GLY A 521 -15.12 -7.85 17.16
CA GLY A 521 -14.23 -6.82 16.59
C GLY A 521 -12.73 -7.08 16.81
N ARG A 522 -12.34 -8.33 17.11
CA ARG A 522 -11.01 -8.65 17.61
C ARG A 522 -10.00 -8.59 16.48
N PHE A 523 -8.93 -7.81 16.66
CA PHE A 523 -7.80 -7.78 15.74
C PHE A 523 -6.86 -8.97 15.95
N PHE A 524 -6.08 -9.27 14.92
CA PHE A 524 -5.09 -10.33 14.97
C PHE A 524 -3.90 -9.93 15.84
N ARG A 525 -3.61 -10.71 16.89
CA ARG A 525 -2.55 -10.42 17.86
C ARG A 525 -1.32 -11.29 17.64
N PRO A 526 -0.14 -10.88 18.16
CA PRO A 526 1.07 -11.69 18.06
C PRO A 526 0.99 -13.10 18.66
N GLY A 527 0.08 -13.32 19.62
CA GLY A 527 -0.14 -14.64 20.23
C GLY A 527 -1.13 -15.55 19.49
N ASP A 528 -1.77 -15.06 18.42
CA ASP A 528 -2.83 -15.80 17.71
C ASP A 528 -2.28 -16.80 16.66
N GLY A 529 -0.95 -16.89 16.54
CA GLY A 529 -0.28 -17.79 15.60
C GLY A 529 -0.10 -17.15 14.22
N ALA A 530 -0.29 -17.93 13.16
CA ALA A 530 -0.32 -17.44 11.79
C ALA A 530 -1.78 -17.41 11.29
N LEU A 531 -2.14 -16.34 10.58
CA LEU A 531 -3.45 -16.18 9.96
C LEU A 531 -3.39 -16.63 8.50
N ALA A 532 -4.17 -17.66 8.15
CA ALA A 532 -4.41 -17.98 6.74
C ALA A 532 -5.43 -17.00 6.15
N LEU A 533 -5.07 -16.35 5.05
CA LEU A 533 -5.97 -15.45 4.32
C LEU A 533 -6.69 -16.23 3.22
N ARG A 534 -7.98 -15.97 3.04
CA ARG A 534 -8.82 -16.61 2.03
C ARG A 534 -9.56 -15.56 1.21
N TRP A 535 -9.69 -15.82 -0.08
CA TRP A 535 -10.51 -15.02 -1.00
C TRP A 535 -12.00 -15.19 -0.72
N SER A 536 -12.85 -14.36 -1.32
CA SER A 536 -14.30 -14.43 -1.14
C SER A 536 -14.92 -15.74 -1.66
N ASP A 537 -14.25 -16.41 -2.60
CA ASP A 537 -14.61 -17.75 -3.08
C ASP A 537 -14.12 -18.90 -2.17
N GLY A 538 -13.45 -18.59 -1.06
CA GLY A 538 -12.96 -19.55 -0.07
C GLY A 538 -11.59 -20.17 -0.38
N THR A 539 -11.02 -19.93 -1.56
CA THR A 539 -9.67 -20.39 -1.91
C THR A 539 -8.62 -19.66 -1.06
N THR A 540 -7.52 -20.34 -0.74
CA THR A 540 -6.44 -19.76 0.07
C THR A 540 -5.66 -18.73 -0.73
N ALA A 541 -5.48 -17.55 -0.14
CA ALA A 541 -4.66 -16.46 -0.68
C ALA A 541 -3.22 -16.58 -0.19
N VAL A 542 -3.05 -16.63 1.14
CA VAL A 542 -1.75 -16.74 1.80
C VAL A 542 -1.92 -17.76 2.92
N ASP A 543 -1.07 -18.76 2.97
CA ASP A 543 -1.17 -19.81 3.99
C ASP A 543 -0.86 -19.28 5.40
N ALA A 544 0.05 -18.32 5.49
CA ALA A 544 0.44 -17.71 6.76
C ALA A 544 0.75 -16.21 6.65
N VAL A 545 0.03 -15.43 7.44
CA VAL A 545 0.38 -14.05 7.81
C VAL A 545 0.65 -14.02 9.30
N ALA A 546 1.88 -13.71 9.68
CA ALA A 546 2.28 -13.60 11.08
C ALA A 546 2.44 -12.13 11.48
N PHE A 547 2.09 -11.79 12.72
CA PHE A 547 2.14 -10.43 13.23
C PHE A 547 2.93 -10.37 14.55
N ALA A 548 3.74 -9.35 14.76
CA ALA A 548 4.39 -9.10 16.06
C ALA A 548 4.44 -7.61 16.38
N TRP A 549 4.27 -7.23 17.65
CA TRP A 549 4.52 -5.87 18.12
C TRP A 549 6.00 -5.64 18.40
N GLN A 550 6.51 -4.45 18.08
CA GLN A 550 7.82 -3.97 18.49
C GLN A 550 7.75 -3.41 19.92
N GLY A 551 8.33 -4.15 20.86
CA GLY A 551 8.41 -3.73 22.26
C GLY A 551 7.04 -3.49 22.93
N ALA A 552 7.06 -2.78 24.06
CA ALA A 552 5.87 -2.63 24.90
C ALA A 552 4.86 -1.59 24.36
N SER A 553 5.31 -0.64 23.53
CA SER A 553 4.51 0.53 23.15
C SER A 553 3.38 0.25 22.14
N ARG A 554 3.28 -0.99 21.59
CA ARG A 554 2.25 -1.39 20.60
C ARG A 554 2.03 -0.38 19.46
N THR A 555 3.06 0.38 19.11
CA THR A 555 2.98 1.43 18.08
C THR A 555 3.46 0.96 16.72
N VAL A 556 4.31 -0.07 16.69
CA VAL A 556 4.93 -0.62 15.49
C VAL A 556 4.69 -2.12 15.50
N GLY A 557 4.00 -2.63 14.50
CA GLY A 557 3.81 -4.05 14.24
C GLY A 557 4.61 -4.48 13.02
N PHE A 558 5.01 -5.74 12.96
CA PHE A 558 5.65 -6.33 11.80
C PHE A 558 4.77 -7.44 11.27
N VAL A 559 4.57 -7.45 9.95
CA VAL A 559 3.81 -8.48 9.27
C VAL A 559 4.76 -9.27 8.40
N GLN A 560 4.80 -10.58 8.59
CA GLN A 560 5.47 -11.49 7.65
C GLN A 560 4.43 -12.12 6.74
N ILE A 561 4.61 -11.99 5.43
CA ILE A 561 3.67 -12.44 4.39
C ILE A 561 4.31 -13.59 3.62
N GLY A 562 3.72 -14.79 3.62
CA GLY A 562 4.17 -15.88 2.75
C GLY A 562 3.70 -17.28 3.16
N GLY A 563 3.66 -18.19 2.19
CA GLY A 563 3.41 -19.61 2.40
C GLY A 563 4.55 -20.31 3.14
N ASP A 564 4.18 -21.39 3.80
CA ASP A 564 4.85 -22.16 4.84
C ASP A 564 6.39 -22.20 4.76
N ALA A 565 7.05 -21.81 5.85
CA ALA A 565 8.43 -22.18 6.22
C ALA A 565 9.64 -21.57 5.49
N THR A 566 9.52 -20.64 4.52
CA THR A 566 10.74 -20.12 3.84
C THR A 566 10.91 -18.61 3.81
N PHE A 567 10.51 -17.89 4.87
CA PHE A 567 11.15 -16.59 5.07
C PHE A 567 12.66 -16.83 5.25
N ARG A 568 13.45 -16.40 4.27
CA ARG A 568 14.91 -16.46 4.32
C ARG A 568 15.40 -15.16 4.92
N ALA A 569 15.99 -15.23 6.11
CA ALA A 569 16.72 -14.08 6.62
C ALA A 569 17.79 -13.66 5.60
N ARG A 570 17.84 -12.37 5.31
CA ARG A 570 18.84 -11.76 4.44
C ARG A 570 19.78 -10.96 5.31
N ILE A 571 21.07 -11.25 5.22
CA ILE A 571 22.12 -10.40 5.78
C ILE A 571 22.63 -9.54 4.64
N ASP A 572 22.61 -8.22 4.81
CA ASP A 572 22.96 -7.28 3.76
C ASP A 572 24.48 -7.03 3.68
N ALA A 573 25.21 -7.42 4.74
CA ALA A 573 26.66 -7.35 4.81
C ALA A 573 27.28 -8.75 4.70
N PRO A 574 27.92 -9.12 3.57
CA PRO A 574 28.54 -10.44 3.42
C PRO A 574 29.75 -10.64 4.33
N ARG A 575 30.36 -9.56 4.83
CA ARG A 575 31.49 -9.55 5.76
C ARG A 575 31.26 -8.56 6.91
N LEU A 576 31.54 -9.00 8.13
CA LEU A 576 31.42 -8.22 9.35
C LEU A 576 32.69 -8.36 10.21
N VAL A 577 32.98 -7.34 11.02
CA VAL A 577 34.06 -7.38 12.00
C VAL A 577 33.46 -7.24 13.38
N ALA A 578 33.81 -8.16 14.27
CA ALA A 578 33.34 -8.22 15.64
C ALA A 578 34.49 -8.01 16.63
N THR A 579 34.19 -7.37 17.76
CA THR A 579 35.11 -7.27 18.90
C THR A 579 34.57 -8.12 20.04
N ARG A 580 35.43 -8.96 20.63
CA ARG A 580 35.05 -9.82 21.75
C ARG A 580 34.50 -9.00 22.93
N GLY A 581 33.38 -9.44 23.47
CA GLY A 581 32.69 -8.77 24.58
C GLY A 581 31.90 -7.52 24.18
N ALA A 582 31.89 -7.15 22.89
CA ALA A 582 31.11 -6.03 22.38
C ALA A 582 29.88 -6.51 21.59
N PRO A 583 28.80 -5.71 21.55
CA PRO A 583 27.67 -5.99 20.67
C PRO A 583 28.08 -5.84 19.20
N LEU A 584 27.62 -6.75 18.35
CA LEU A 584 27.72 -6.70 16.89
C LEU A 584 26.35 -6.38 16.30
N TYR A 585 26.27 -5.33 15.49
CA TYR A 585 25.11 -5.04 14.66
C TYR A 585 25.25 -5.70 13.29
N ILE A 586 24.23 -6.45 12.89
CA ILE A 586 24.18 -7.23 11.65
C ILE A 586 23.03 -6.63 10.81
N PRO A 587 23.31 -5.84 9.77
CA PRO A 587 22.26 -5.25 8.94
C PRO A 587 21.60 -6.31 8.06
N GLY A 588 20.28 -6.21 7.87
CA GLY A 588 19.53 -7.18 7.08
C GLY A 588 18.03 -7.19 7.35
N VAL A 589 17.34 -8.18 6.77
CA VAL A 589 15.92 -8.45 6.95
C VAL A 589 15.78 -9.83 7.58
N PHE A 590 15.34 -9.85 8.83
CA PHE A 590 15.37 -11.05 9.67
C PHE A 590 13.98 -11.57 10.00
N GLY A 591 12.90 -10.88 9.60
CA GLY A 591 11.53 -11.31 9.89
C GLY A 591 11.23 -11.37 11.38
N LEU A 592 10.20 -12.10 11.79
CA LEU A 592 9.80 -12.14 13.20
C LEU A 592 10.77 -12.98 14.03
N GLU A 593 11.11 -12.50 15.23
CA GLU A 593 12.08 -13.10 16.15
C GLU A 593 11.68 -14.51 16.61
N GLY A 594 10.36 -14.75 16.76
CA GLY A 594 9.76 -15.83 17.57
C GLY A 594 10.06 -17.27 17.18
N ALA A 595 10.96 -17.51 16.24
CA ALA A 595 11.43 -18.84 15.90
C ALA A 595 12.85 -18.80 15.32
N ARG A 596 13.75 -17.91 15.74
CA ARG A 596 15.08 -17.82 15.11
C ARG A 596 16.25 -17.88 16.07
N VAL A 597 17.29 -18.56 15.63
CA VAL A 597 18.55 -18.72 16.36
C VAL A 597 19.65 -18.07 15.54
N VAL A 598 20.41 -17.18 16.16
CA VAL A 598 21.61 -16.59 15.58
C VAL A 598 22.81 -17.40 16.05
N GLU A 599 23.55 -17.99 15.12
CA GLU A 599 24.67 -18.89 15.42
C GLU A 599 25.96 -18.36 14.77
N LEU A 600 27.08 -18.45 15.49
CA LEU A 600 28.41 -18.39 14.89
C LEU A 600 28.96 -19.82 14.80
N ALA A 601 29.20 -20.30 13.59
CA ALA A 601 29.86 -21.57 13.33
C ALA A 601 31.28 -21.32 12.80
N ASP A 602 32.29 -21.96 13.40
CA ASP A 602 33.61 -22.04 12.76
C ASP A 602 33.66 -23.22 11.77
N ALA A 603 34.76 -23.39 11.06
CA ALA A 603 34.93 -24.48 10.09
C ALA A 603 35.07 -25.88 10.74
N ALA A 604 35.27 -25.98 12.06
CA ALA A 604 35.70 -27.19 12.77
C ALA A 604 34.75 -27.66 13.90
N SER A 605 33.75 -26.87 14.31
CA SER A 605 32.88 -27.15 15.47
C SER A 605 31.43 -26.66 15.26
N LEU A 606 30.50 -27.34 15.93
CA LEU A 606 29.08 -26.94 15.97
C LEU A 606 28.96 -25.58 16.68
N GLY A 607 28.40 -24.60 15.98
CA GLY A 607 28.36 -23.20 16.40
C GLY A 607 27.65 -22.93 17.72
N GLY A 608 28.08 -21.86 18.40
CA GLY A 608 27.40 -21.35 19.59
C GLY A 608 26.26 -20.40 19.22
N THR A 609 25.13 -20.52 19.92
CA THR A 609 24.04 -19.54 19.85
C THR A 609 24.49 -18.22 20.45
N LEU A 610 24.28 -17.11 19.74
CA LEU A 610 24.50 -15.76 20.24
C LEU A 610 23.27 -15.25 20.99
N ALA A 611 23.50 -14.51 22.06
CA ALA A 611 22.44 -13.76 22.72
C ALA A 611 22.03 -12.59 21.82
N VAL A 612 20.76 -12.54 21.45
CA VAL A 612 20.18 -11.41 20.72
C VAL A 612 19.86 -10.31 21.72
N ARG A 613 20.47 -9.15 21.54
CA ARG A 613 20.23 -7.95 22.35
C ARG A 613 19.10 -7.10 21.78
N GLN A 614 18.98 -7.04 20.46
CA GLN A 614 17.94 -6.30 19.76
C GLN A 614 17.60 -6.99 18.45
N TRP A 615 16.30 -7.10 18.17
CA TRP A 615 15.81 -7.65 16.92
C TRP A 615 14.95 -6.62 16.19
N LEU A 616 15.41 -6.17 15.03
CA LEU A 616 14.68 -5.29 14.11
C LEU A 616 14.36 -6.10 12.85
N PRO A 617 13.11 -6.59 12.69
CA PRO A 617 12.70 -7.44 11.56
C PRO A 617 13.09 -6.88 10.19
N GLU A 618 12.96 -5.57 10.04
CA GLU A 618 13.51 -4.77 8.94
C GLU A 618 14.56 -3.82 9.53
N GLY A 619 15.84 -4.13 9.31
CA GLY A 619 16.92 -3.20 9.65
C GLY A 619 18.14 -3.87 10.29
N GLY A 620 17.98 -4.93 11.07
CA GLY A 620 19.15 -5.54 11.69
C GLY A 620 18.89 -6.38 12.91
N ILE A 621 19.90 -7.14 13.31
CA ILE A 621 19.95 -7.77 14.63
C ILE A 621 21.21 -7.31 15.35
N THR A 622 21.09 -6.99 16.63
CA THR A 622 22.24 -6.74 17.50
C THR A 622 22.43 -7.94 18.38
N VAL A 623 23.63 -8.53 18.35
CA VAL A 623 23.98 -9.73 19.12
C VAL A 623 25.21 -9.49 19.98
N ASP A 624 25.27 -10.14 21.14
CA ASP A 624 26.44 -10.05 22.01
C ASP A 624 27.50 -11.08 21.60
N ILE A 625 28.72 -10.62 21.34
CA ILE A 625 29.86 -11.48 20.99
C ILE A 625 30.53 -11.94 22.28
N PRO A 626 30.62 -13.26 22.57
CA PRO A 626 31.20 -13.74 23.82
C PRO A 626 32.65 -13.27 24.01
N ALA A 627 32.99 -12.77 25.20
CA ALA A 627 34.35 -12.31 25.52
C ALA A 627 35.39 -13.44 25.41
N GLY A 628 34.98 -14.69 25.66
CA GLY A 628 35.82 -15.88 25.57
C GLY A 628 35.91 -16.52 24.19
N LEU A 629 35.25 -15.95 23.16
CA LEU A 629 35.35 -16.46 21.80
C LEU A 629 36.79 -16.31 21.29
N ALA A 630 37.34 -17.31 20.59
CA ALA A 630 38.68 -17.18 20.03
C ALA A 630 38.69 -16.17 18.86
N PRO A 631 39.78 -15.42 18.62
CA PRO A 631 39.93 -14.65 17.39
C PRO A 631 39.94 -15.58 16.17
N GLY A 632 39.27 -15.19 15.10
CA GLY A 632 39.18 -16.01 13.89
C GLY A 632 38.02 -15.65 12.97
N ASP A 633 37.90 -16.40 11.87
CA ASP A 633 36.82 -16.27 10.90
C ASP A 633 35.69 -17.25 11.23
N TYR A 634 34.49 -16.72 11.34
CA TYR A 634 33.28 -17.46 11.66
C TYR A 634 32.23 -17.25 10.56
N THR A 635 31.35 -18.22 10.39
CA THR A 635 30.14 -18.09 9.58
C THR A 635 28.96 -17.77 10.50
N LEU A 636 28.39 -16.59 10.33
CA LEU A 636 27.13 -16.21 10.95
C LEU A 636 25.96 -16.83 10.19
N ARG A 637 25.04 -17.46 10.92
CA ARG A 637 23.81 -18.06 10.41
C ARG A 637 22.62 -17.57 11.22
N VAL A 638 21.49 -17.32 10.57
CA VAL A 638 20.21 -17.00 11.23
C VAL A 638 19.19 -18.05 10.86
N ARG A 639 19.03 -19.09 11.68
CA ARG A 639 18.18 -20.24 11.34
C ARG A 639 16.78 -20.08 11.90
N GLY A 640 15.79 -20.65 11.22
CA GLY A 640 14.50 -20.93 11.82
C GLY A 640 14.61 -22.02 12.90
N ALA A 641 13.66 -22.06 13.84
CA ALA A 641 13.60 -23.04 14.93
C ALA A 641 13.24 -24.45 14.41
N GLY A 642 12.73 -24.55 13.17
CA GLY A 642 12.58 -25.80 12.45
C GLY A 642 13.88 -26.20 11.75
N ALA A 643 14.35 -27.42 11.99
CA ALA A 643 15.56 -27.96 11.37
C ALA A 643 15.44 -27.95 9.83
N GLY A 644 16.37 -27.27 9.14
CA GLY A 644 16.57 -27.42 7.68
C GLY A 644 16.33 -26.17 6.82
N THR A 645 15.87 -25.05 7.37
CA THR A 645 15.74 -23.79 6.60
C THR A 645 16.95 -22.90 6.86
N GLU A 646 17.98 -23.02 6.03
CA GLU A 646 19.16 -22.16 6.12
C GLU A 646 18.87 -20.76 5.53
N SER A 647 19.23 -19.71 6.30
CA SER A 647 19.30 -18.34 5.81
C SER A 647 20.54 -18.09 4.97
N ASN A 648 20.63 -16.88 4.40
CA ASN A 648 21.90 -16.35 3.92
C ASN A 648 22.96 -16.35 5.05
N ARG A 649 24.21 -16.54 4.66
CA ARG A 649 25.39 -16.62 5.53
C ARG A 649 26.18 -15.31 5.42
N ALA A 650 26.83 -14.89 6.49
CA ALA A 650 27.84 -13.85 6.46
C ALA A 650 29.14 -14.33 7.11
N GLU A 651 30.27 -13.89 6.58
CA GLU A 651 31.57 -14.10 7.21
C GLU A 651 31.77 -13.05 8.31
N VAL A 652 32.14 -13.47 9.51
CA VAL A 652 32.40 -12.60 10.65
C VAL A 652 33.83 -12.83 11.13
N HIS A 653 34.65 -11.78 11.06
CA HIS A 653 36.00 -11.80 11.60
C HIS A 653 36.01 -11.26 13.03
N VAL A 654 36.38 -12.08 14.00
CA VAL A 654 36.39 -11.74 15.44
C VAL A 654 37.81 -11.35 15.87
N ARG A 655 37.97 -10.16 16.49
CA ARG A 655 39.24 -9.62 17.03
C ARG A 655 39.37 -9.77 18.55
#